data_AF-A0A365ZES7-F1
#
_entry.id   AF-A0A365ZES7-F1
#
_cell.length_a   1.000
_cell.length_b   1.000
_cell.length_c   1.000
_cell.angle_alpha   90.00
_cell.angle_beta   90.00
_cell.angle_gamma   90.00
#
_symmetry.space_group_name_H-M   'P 1'
#
loop_
_entity.id
_entity.type
_entity.pdbx_description
1 polymer ?
#
loop_
_entity_poly.entity_id
_entity_poly.type
_entity_poly.pdbx_seq_one_letter_code
_entity_poly.pdbx_strand_id
1 'polypeptide(L)'
;MAAYGEFGLAAVTAQAAQAFLEQAQAWTAWGALALHRYLDQHPEALRVPPPDCPLVLARLLYLLAAAGHPVTAPACSICGRSDRLLECRTPDGRCCNWCKHKTTVRPCARCGQEAVVVTRRPEGPICRRCYAADEDLFEECVECGRRRRPTKRRADGAAWCESCAPKPTHQCIRCRDHRPAAAITEDGPVCYNCYQRPPRRCGVCGHIRPIRIRAVGDQPDRCAQCYRQTGQCVVCGRVRPGSGLGGRGGAFHCSACRPRRSGHCDDCGQTAQLYGDWPRGSVCFRCYFHHLRNPAQCPQCAIVRVLVGRAETGEDICGPCSGSTVDFTCRTCGRPGRLHADGCCARCVVTHRVHDLLSDHSSVVAHQLQPLAHALTAAPNEYSVLNWLYYHPATTLLADLAAQPAQITHALLDGLAPTRSTRYVRDALIATGALPPRAEHLNRLEAWADRTIDRLPKRQQRIIRPFAEWQVIRDARRRAARNRYTEGAAATDRTDIRTAIGFLDWLDASATTLDALTQDQLDHWLDTNPTRRRGLASFLRWARQRRLTTTLEFLSSKKSMPVLFQTEDQYRRQLRRCLNDGTLPREVRIIGSLVRLFGLPISRIVELTADRFHRADGDAFLTIGKHPVLLPPKLAALIEEHLAHPRYRSMVRPPAGDPPRYLLPASRPGKARGARATQKLLRQHGLPTLAARNTAMIEAVGELPPIVIADLFGIHPGTAHSWAKFAQASWTDYLAADAATEPNTTSKR
;
A
#
# COMPACT_ATOMS: atom_id res chain seq x y z
N MET A 1 43.35 -18.09 63.04
CA MET A 1 44.20 -18.92 62.15
C MET A 1 45.02 -20.01 62.87
N ALA A 2 45.02 -20.10 64.20
CA ALA A 2 45.61 -21.25 64.91
C ALA A 2 44.64 -22.44 65.14
N ALA A 3 43.36 -22.31 64.76
CA ALA A 3 42.32 -23.34 64.93
C ALA A 3 41.88 -24.02 63.61
N TYR A 4 42.63 -23.85 62.52
CA TYR A 4 42.39 -24.53 61.23
C TYR A 4 43.61 -25.37 60.85
N GLY A 5 43.91 -26.36 61.69
CA GLY A 5 45.13 -27.17 61.65
C GLY A 5 45.16 -28.36 60.68
N GLU A 6 44.16 -28.54 59.80
CA GLU A 6 44.08 -29.77 58.97
C GLU A 6 44.22 -29.54 57.46
N PHE A 7 44.75 -28.39 57.02
CA PHE A 7 44.72 -28.05 55.60
C PHE A 7 46.03 -27.46 55.06
N GLY A 8 47.16 -28.12 55.29
CA GLY A 8 48.33 -28.11 54.41
C GLY A 8 48.88 -26.73 53.99
N LEU A 9 48.74 -25.72 54.85
CA LEU A 9 49.47 -24.46 54.74
C LEU A 9 50.81 -24.69 55.45
N ALA A 10 51.94 -24.50 54.76
CA ALA A 10 53.23 -24.36 55.42
C ALA A 10 53.05 -23.39 56.60
N ALA A 11 53.29 -23.87 57.83
CA ALA A 11 52.81 -23.26 59.05
C ALA A 11 53.24 -21.78 59.15
N VAL A 12 52.33 -20.87 58.81
CA VAL A 12 52.52 -19.45 59.06
C VAL A 12 52.62 -19.31 60.56
N THR A 13 53.76 -18.85 61.06
CA THR A 13 53.93 -18.63 62.51
C THR A 13 52.86 -17.67 63.00
N ALA A 14 52.43 -17.80 64.26
CA ALA A 14 51.41 -16.92 64.82
C ALA A 14 51.76 -15.42 64.64
N GLN A 15 53.05 -15.10 64.73
CA GLN A 15 53.58 -13.75 64.52
C GLN A 15 53.49 -13.29 63.05
N ALA A 16 53.80 -14.17 62.08
CA ALA A 16 53.65 -13.86 60.66
C ALA A 16 52.16 -13.74 60.25
N ALA A 17 51.29 -14.57 60.83
CA ALA A 17 49.85 -14.52 60.59
C ALA A 17 49.25 -13.21 61.11
N GLN A 18 49.67 -12.76 62.30
CA GLN A 18 49.28 -11.45 62.82
C GLN A 18 49.77 -10.31 61.92
N ALA A 19 51.02 -10.35 61.45
CA ALA A 19 51.56 -9.32 60.56
C ALA A 19 50.77 -9.22 59.23
N PHE A 20 50.39 -10.34 58.63
CA PHE A 20 49.53 -10.33 57.44
C PHE A 20 48.13 -9.77 57.73
N LEU A 21 47.55 -10.08 58.89
CA LEU A 21 46.25 -9.56 59.30
C LEU A 21 46.31 -8.04 59.58
N GLU A 22 47.39 -7.53 60.16
CA GLU A 22 47.60 -6.10 60.38
C GLU A 22 47.76 -5.35 59.03
N GLN A 23 48.58 -5.88 58.12
CA GLN A 23 48.76 -5.31 56.77
C GLN A 23 47.48 -5.36 55.94
N ALA A 24 46.68 -6.41 56.07
CA ALA A 24 45.37 -6.52 55.43
C ALA A 24 44.29 -5.62 56.06
N GLN A 25 44.60 -4.91 57.16
CA GLN A 25 43.66 -4.18 58.02
C GLN A 25 42.59 -5.08 58.68
N ALA A 26 42.86 -6.38 58.74
CA ALA A 26 42.04 -7.42 59.35
C ALA A 26 42.20 -7.54 60.86
N TRP A 27 43.18 -6.85 61.46
CA TRP A 27 43.42 -6.85 62.92
C TRP A 27 42.75 -5.69 63.67
N THR A 28 41.99 -4.85 62.97
CA THR A 28 41.16 -3.80 63.58
C THR A 28 39.87 -4.40 64.15
N ALA A 29 39.25 -3.78 65.17
CA ALA A 29 38.04 -4.33 65.81
C ALA A 29 36.92 -4.68 64.81
N TRP A 30 36.68 -3.81 63.83
CA TRP A 30 35.69 -4.05 62.77
C TRP A 30 36.19 -5.00 61.67
N GLY A 31 37.48 -4.94 61.31
CA GLY A 31 38.07 -5.82 60.30
C GLY A 31 38.15 -7.28 60.74
N ALA A 32 38.51 -7.51 62.00
CA ALA A 32 38.61 -8.85 62.59
C ALA A 32 37.22 -9.49 62.73
N LEU A 33 36.23 -8.73 63.21
CA LEU A 33 34.85 -9.22 63.32
C LEU A 33 34.24 -9.53 61.94
N ALA A 34 34.47 -8.65 60.95
CA ALA A 34 33.97 -8.86 59.59
C ALA A 34 34.63 -10.06 58.91
N LEU A 35 35.95 -10.23 59.07
CA LEU A 35 36.67 -11.39 58.54
C LEU A 35 36.25 -12.68 59.24
N HIS A 36 36.13 -12.68 60.57
CA HIS A 36 35.74 -13.85 61.35
C HIS A 36 34.32 -14.32 61.00
N ARG A 37 33.33 -13.41 61.03
CA ARG A 37 31.95 -13.73 60.66
C ARG A 37 31.84 -14.25 59.23
N TYR A 38 32.64 -13.70 58.31
CA TYR A 38 32.61 -14.13 56.92
C TYR A 38 33.25 -15.51 56.71
N LEU A 39 34.38 -15.79 57.35
CA LEU A 39 35.02 -17.11 57.28
C LEU A 39 34.21 -18.19 58.00
N ASP A 40 33.45 -17.82 59.04
CA ASP A 40 32.52 -18.73 59.73
C ASP A 40 31.36 -19.17 58.82
N GLN A 41 30.84 -18.25 58.00
CA GLN A 41 29.80 -18.54 57.01
C GLN A 41 30.34 -19.20 55.74
N HIS A 42 31.63 -19.00 55.43
CA HIS A 42 32.29 -19.48 54.21
C HIS A 42 33.69 -20.05 54.52
N PRO A 43 33.76 -21.27 55.11
CA PRO A 43 35.02 -21.86 55.56
C PRO A 43 36.01 -22.13 54.42
N GLU A 44 35.53 -22.32 53.19
CA GLU A 44 36.33 -22.54 51.99
C GLU A 44 36.89 -21.27 51.34
N ALA A 45 36.53 -20.08 51.82
CA ALA A 45 36.80 -18.81 51.14
C ALA A 45 38.29 -18.47 50.98
N LEU A 46 39.19 -19.14 51.71
CA LEU A 46 40.65 -19.01 51.52
C LEU A 46 41.18 -19.78 50.29
N ARG A 47 40.48 -20.84 49.88
CA ARG A 47 40.84 -21.70 48.74
C ARG A 47 39.98 -21.40 47.51
N VAL A 48 38.73 -21.02 47.71
CA VAL A 48 37.79 -20.67 46.63
C VAL A 48 37.08 -19.38 47.02
N PRO A 49 37.72 -18.20 46.88
CA PRO A 49 37.08 -16.95 47.23
C PRO A 49 35.96 -16.63 46.24
N PRO A 50 34.73 -16.36 46.71
CA PRO A 50 33.67 -15.85 45.83
C PRO A 50 34.04 -14.46 45.30
N PRO A 51 33.59 -14.10 44.09
CA PRO A 51 33.97 -12.86 43.43
C PRO A 51 33.57 -11.59 44.20
N ASP A 52 32.60 -11.65 45.11
CA ASP A 52 32.12 -10.52 45.93
C ASP A 52 32.58 -10.60 47.41
N CYS A 53 33.76 -11.17 47.67
CA CYS A 53 34.29 -11.29 49.03
C CYS A 53 34.47 -9.91 49.72
N PRO A 54 34.66 -9.82 51.05
CA PRO A 54 35.02 -8.57 51.72
C PRO A 54 36.41 -8.03 51.30
N LEU A 55 36.64 -6.73 51.44
CA LEU A 55 37.91 -6.10 51.03
C LEU A 55 39.07 -6.60 51.87
N VAL A 56 38.80 -6.79 53.16
CA VAL A 56 39.74 -7.33 54.14
C VAL A 56 40.22 -8.73 53.72
N LEU A 57 39.31 -9.59 53.25
CA LEU A 57 39.65 -10.91 52.73
C LEU A 57 40.42 -10.83 51.40
N ALA A 58 40.02 -9.96 50.47
CA ALA A 58 40.75 -9.77 49.21
C ALA A 58 42.20 -9.28 49.42
N ARG A 59 42.41 -8.38 50.39
CA ARG A 59 43.75 -7.91 50.80
C ARG A 59 44.56 -9.03 51.42
N LEU A 60 43.98 -9.79 52.34
CA LEU A 60 44.66 -10.90 52.99
C LEU A 60 45.08 -11.97 51.99
N LEU A 61 44.19 -12.37 51.08
CA LEU A 61 44.49 -13.36 50.04
C LEU A 61 45.55 -12.89 49.06
N TYR A 62 45.52 -11.61 48.67
CA TYR A 62 46.55 -11.03 47.83
C TYR A 62 47.93 -11.07 48.51
N LEU A 63 48.01 -10.69 49.79
CA LEU A 63 49.27 -10.71 50.56
C LEU A 63 49.79 -12.13 50.78
N LEU A 64 48.92 -13.07 51.14
CA LEU A 64 49.27 -14.48 51.34
C LEU A 64 49.71 -15.15 50.03
N ALA A 65 49.02 -14.87 48.91
CA ALA A 65 49.41 -15.36 47.59
C ALA A 65 50.76 -14.77 47.13
N ALA A 66 50.98 -13.47 47.35
CA ALA A 66 52.25 -12.82 47.04
C ALA A 66 53.42 -13.37 47.87
N ALA A 67 53.15 -13.82 49.11
CA ALA A 67 54.11 -14.51 49.96
C ALA A 67 54.30 -16.01 49.63
N GLY A 68 53.60 -16.53 48.62
CA GLY A 68 53.73 -17.91 48.15
C GLY A 68 52.96 -18.96 48.96
N HIS A 69 52.02 -18.55 49.82
CA HIS A 69 51.17 -19.49 50.55
C HIS A 69 50.07 -20.08 49.64
N PRO A 70 49.63 -21.34 49.86
CA PRO A 70 48.63 -22.04 49.05
C PRO A 70 47.21 -21.50 49.28
N VAL A 71 46.98 -20.26 48.88
CA VAL A 71 45.67 -19.59 48.82
C VAL A 71 45.36 -19.21 47.38
N THR A 72 44.07 -19.12 47.06
CA THR A 72 43.64 -18.66 45.73
C THR A 72 43.30 -17.18 45.82
N ALA A 73 44.00 -16.32 45.08
CA ALA A 73 43.63 -14.91 44.97
C ALA A 73 42.40 -14.75 44.06
N PRO A 74 41.39 -13.96 44.45
CA PRO A 74 40.22 -13.72 43.61
C PRO A 74 40.63 -13.02 42.30
N ALA A 75 40.01 -13.41 41.18
CA ALA A 75 40.23 -12.78 39.89
C ALA A 75 39.36 -11.53 39.72
N CYS A 76 39.90 -10.50 39.07
CA CYS A 76 39.15 -9.29 38.75
C CYS A 76 37.92 -9.62 37.87
N SER A 77 36.73 -9.19 38.29
CA SER A 77 35.47 -9.43 37.55
C SER A 77 35.46 -8.89 36.10
N ILE A 78 36.35 -7.96 35.76
CA ILE A 78 36.42 -7.32 34.43
C ILE A 78 37.54 -7.92 33.56
N CYS A 79 38.77 -8.02 34.07
CA CYS A 79 39.91 -8.49 33.26
C CYS A 79 40.34 -9.94 33.52
N GLY A 80 39.72 -10.63 34.48
CA GLY A 80 40.01 -12.02 34.82
C GLY A 80 41.37 -12.27 35.48
N ARG A 81 42.15 -11.22 35.77
CA ARG A 81 43.46 -11.37 36.39
C ARG A 81 43.39 -11.44 37.91
N SER A 82 44.14 -12.36 38.51
CA SER A 82 44.28 -12.57 39.96
C SER A 82 45.58 -12.01 40.55
N ASP A 83 46.48 -11.49 39.71
CA ASP A 83 47.77 -10.89 40.10
C ASP A 83 47.66 -9.46 40.66
N ARG A 84 46.45 -8.94 40.84
CA ARG A 84 46.20 -7.54 41.22
C ARG A 84 45.30 -7.43 42.43
N LEU A 85 45.60 -6.46 43.28
CA LEU A 85 44.74 -6.14 44.41
C LEU A 85 43.38 -5.61 43.93
N LEU A 86 42.31 -6.26 44.37
CA LEU A 86 40.92 -5.95 43.99
C LEU A 86 40.24 -5.06 45.02
N GLU A 87 40.60 -3.77 45.02
CA GLU A 87 40.08 -2.84 46.02
C GLU A 87 38.63 -2.41 45.77
N CYS A 88 38.18 -2.51 44.53
CA CYS A 88 36.93 -1.90 44.10
C CYS A 88 35.81 -2.93 43.95
N ARG A 89 34.57 -2.50 44.19
CA ARG A 89 33.37 -3.33 44.03
C ARG A 89 32.60 -2.93 42.78
N THR A 90 32.12 -3.93 42.05
CA THR A 90 31.18 -3.82 40.92
C THR A 90 29.98 -4.75 41.19
N PRO A 91 28.86 -4.62 40.47
CA PRO A 91 27.72 -5.53 40.63
C PRO A 91 28.08 -7.01 40.46
N ASP A 92 29.05 -7.31 39.58
CA ASP A 92 29.49 -8.67 39.27
C ASP A 92 30.67 -9.17 40.14
N GLY A 93 31.01 -8.43 41.21
CA GLY A 93 32.09 -8.77 42.15
C GLY A 93 33.22 -7.72 42.21
N ARG A 94 34.37 -8.08 42.77
CA ARG A 94 35.50 -7.16 42.94
C ARG A 94 36.33 -6.96 41.68
N CYS A 95 36.85 -5.75 41.50
CA CYS A 95 37.69 -5.37 40.38
C CYS A 95 38.95 -4.60 40.80
N CYS A 96 39.99 -4.66 39.96
CA CYS A 96 41.22 -3.90 40.18
C CYS A 96 41.05 -2.42 39.81
N ASN A 97 41.84 -1.54 40.44
CA ASN A 97 41.77 -0.09 40.20
C ASN A 97 41.94 0.30 38.73
N TRP A 98 42.79 -0.40 37.98
CA TRP A 98 42.99 -0.14 36.55
C TRP A 98 41.72 -0.38 35.73
N CYS A 99 41.01 -1.48 35.97
CA CYS A 99 39.76 -1.77 35.29
C CYS A 99 38.70 -0.75 35.67
N LYS A 100 38.59 -0.40 36.96
CA LYS A 100 37.70 0.68 37.41
C LYS A 100 37.98 1.99 36.69
N HIS A 101 39.23 2.41 36.55
CA HIS A 101 39.56 3.65 35.85
C HIS A 101 39.22 3.61 34.35
N LYS A 102 39.30 2.45 33.71
CA LYS A 102 38.91 2.26 32.30
C LYS A 102 37.43 2.09 32.06
N THR A 103 36.64 1.72 33.07
CA THR A 103 35.19 1.56 32.96
C THR A 103 34.41 2.70 33.62
N THR A 104 35.05 3.53 34.44
CA THR A 104 34.41 4.70 35.05
C THR A 104 34.13 5.75 33.97
N VAL A 105 32.85 5.91 33.69
CA VAL A 105 32.33 6.90 32.77
C VAL A 105 32.12 8.22 33.51
N ARG A 106 32.56 9.34 32.94
CA ARG A 106 32.28 10.68 33.47
C ARG A 106 31.86 11.61 32.32
N PRO A 107 31.04 12.64 32.58
CA PRO A 107 30.73 13.64 31.57
C PRO A 107 32.00 14.34 31.12
N CYS A 108 32.25 14.34 29.81
CA CYS A 108 33.40 15.03 29.24
C CYS A 108 33.20 16.54 29.28
N ALA A 109 34.19 17.29 29.77
CA ALA A 109 34.12 18.75 29.87
C ALA A 109 33.91 19.46 28.52
N ARG A 110 34.32 18.85 27.39
CA ARG A 110 34.18 19.46 26.05
C ARG A 110 32.89 19.05 25.32
N CYS A 111 32.51 17.77 25.30
CA CYS A 111 31.33 17.32 24.56
C CYS A 111 30.10 17.01 25.43
N GLY A 112 30.24 17.07 26.76
CA GLY A 112 29.18 16.75 27.73
C GLY A 112 28.80 15.26 27.80
N GLN A 113 29.25 14.43 26.86
CA GLN A 113 28.89 13.01 26.80
C GLN A 113 29.56 12.21 27.91
N GLU A 114 28.82 11.27 28.48
CA GLU A 114 29.38 10.26 29.38
C GLU A 114 30.33 9.35 28.60
N ALA A 115 31.62 9.49 28.85
CA ALA A 115 32.64 8.64 28.26
C ALA A 115 33.77 8.32 29.24
N VAL A 116 34.56 7.31 28.91
CA VAL A 116 35.79 7.00 29.64
C VAL A 116 36.78 8.15 29.44
N VAL A 117 37.26 8.69 30.55
CA VAL A 117 38.18 9.82 30.58
C VAL A 117 39.60 9.35 30.26
N VAL A 118 40.22 9.93 29.23
CA VAL A 118 41.60 9.57 28.83
C VAL A 118 42.64 10.56 29.34
N THR A 119 42.24 11.80 29.61
CA THR A 119 43.12 12.83 30.18
C THR A 119 42.29 13.84 30.97
N ARG A 120 42.94 14.64 31.81
CA ARG A 120 42.33 15.77 32.52
C ARG A 120 43.05 17.05 32.13
N ARG A 121 42.28 18.07 31.78
CA ARG A 121 42.75 19.41 31.45
C ARG A 121 42.17 20.40 32.47
N PRO A 122 42.63 21.67 32.51
CA PRO A 122 42.07 22.68 33.42
C PRO A 122 40.55 22.81 33.33
N GLU A 123 39.98 22.65 32.13
CA GLU A 123 38.53 22.64 31.90
C GLU A 123 37.81 21.39 32.44
N GLY A 124 38.55 20.34 32.81
CA GLY A 124 38.01 19.10 33.39
C GLY A 124 38.38 17.82 32.61
N PRO A 125 37.67 16.71 32.86
CA PRO A 125 37.97 15.41 32.25
C PRO A 125 37.60 15.36 30.75
N ILE A 126 38.51 14.87 29.91
CA ILE A 126 38.34 14.82 28.45
C ILE A 126 38.24 13.36 27.95
N CYS A 127 37.26 13.09 27.07
CA CYS A 127 37.06 11.79 26.45
C CYS A 127 38.04 11.56 25.28
N ARG A 128 38.24 10.29 24.88
CA ARG A 128 39.19 9.91 23.82
C ARG A 128 38.96 10.64 22.49
N ARG A 129 37.71 10.90 22.14
CA ARG A 129 37.34 11.58 20.89
C ARG A 129 37.71 13.06 20.93
N CYS A 130 37.32 13.76 21.99
CA CYS A 130 37.67 15.17 22.19
C CYS A 130 39.18 15.36 22.34
N TYR A 131 39.87 14.42 23.00
CA TYR A 131 41.33 14.42 23.09
C TYR A 131 42.02 14.20 21.74
N ALA A 132 41.48 13.34 20.88
CA ALA A 132 42.03 13.10 19.54
C ALA A 132 41.81 14.29 18.58
N ALA A 133 40.80 15.13 18.86
CA ALA A 133 40.48 16.33 18.10
C ALA A 133 41.06 17.61 18.73
N ASP A 134 41.91 17.48 19.76
CA ASP A 134 42.50 18.60 20.47
C ASP A 134 43.54 19.31 19.58
N GLU A 135 43.23 20.52 19.12
CA GLU A 135 44.06 21.29 18.19
C GLU A 135 45.41 21.69 18.80
N ASP A 136 45.51 21.76 20.13
CA ASP A 136 46.76 22.01 20.86
C ASP A 136 47.80 20.90 20.63
N LEU A 137 47.36 19.72 20.19
CA LEU A 137 48.25 18.60 19.83
C LEU A 137 48.68 18.62 18.35
N PHE A 138 48.26 19.62 17.58
CA PHE A 138 48.48 19.69 16.13
C PHE A 138 49.61 20.68 15.84
N GLU A 139 50.70 20.16 15.32
CA GLU A 139 51.86 20.94 14.88
C GLU A 139 51.95 20.90 13.35
N GLU A 140 52.70 21.83 12.78
CA GLU A 140 52.92 21.87 11.35
C GLU A 140 53.88 20.74 10.93
N CYS A 141 53.45 19.92 9.96
CA CYS A 141 54.30 18.86 9.45
C CYS A 141 55.38 19.46 8.54
N VAL A 142 56.65 19.21 8.87
CA VAL A 142 57.80 19.75 8.11
C VAL A 142 57.80 19.38 6.62
N GLU A 143 57.16 18.26 6.26
CA GLU A 143 57.18 17.75 4.89
C GLU A 143 56.03 18.28 4.02
N CYS A 144 54.81 18.38 4.57
CA CYS A 144 53.63 18.78 3.79
C CYS A 144 53.03 20.14 4.19
N GLY A 145 53.61 20.82 5.20
CA GLY A 145 53.15 22.12 5.70
C GLY A 145 51.76 22.10 6.35
N ARG A 146 51.13 20.92 6.49
CA ARG A 146 49.76 20.82 7.04
C ARG A 146 49.83 20.64 8.55
N ARG A 147 49.05 21.43 9.29
CA ARG A 147 48.81 21.22 10.73
C ARG A 147 48.09 19.90 10.96
N ARG A 148 48.80 18.93 11.53
CA ARG A 148 48.30 17.59 11.83
C ARG A 148 48.97 17.09 13.10
N ARG A 149 48.35 16.12 13.77
CA ARG A 149 48.96 15.51 14.94
C ARG A 149 50.29 14.82 14.58
N PRO A 150 51.41 15.16 15.24
CA PRO A 150 52.69 14.49 15.02
C PRO A 150 52.62 13.01 15.38
N THR A 151 53.10 12.14 14.49
CA THR A 151 53.17 10.69 14.74
C THR A 151 54.59 10.22 14.97
N LYS A 152 55.57 10.86 14.32
CA LYS A 152 57.00 10.69 14.57
C LYS A 152 57.67 12.06 14.55
N ARG A 153 58.81 12.16 15.22
CA ARG A 153 59.67 13.34 15.18
C ARG A 153 61.01 13.00 14.56
N ARG A 154 61.62 13.98 13.89
CA ARG A 154 63.03 13.95 13.50
C ARG A 154 63.93 14.18 14.71
N ALA A 155 65.22 13.91 14.54
CA ALA A 155 66.23 14.13 15.59
C ALA A 155 66.39 15.61 15.99
N ASP A 156 66.06 16.53 15.08
CA ASP A 156 66.02 17.99 15.29
C ASP A 156 64.73 18.48 16.01
N GLY A 157 63.83 17.57 16.38
CA GLY A 157 62.55 17.87 17.04
C GLY A 157 61.37 18.15 16.09
N ALA A 158 61.61 18.27 14.77
CA ALA A 158 60.59 18.59 13.79
C ALA A 158 59.53 17.48 13.66
N ALA A 159 58.27 17.87 13.48
CA ALA A 159 57.12 16.96 13.47
C ALA A 159 56.82 16.39 12.07
N TRP A 160 56.58 15.07 12.00
CA TRP A 160 56.00 14.41 10.83
C TRP A 160 54.58 13.93 11.11
N CYS A 161 53.67 14.19 10.18
CA CYS A 161 52.34 13.58 10.18
C CYS A 161 52.41 12.11 9.74
N GLU A 162 51.40 11.31 10.10
CA GLU A 162 51.32 9.86 9.78
C GLU A 162 51.55 9.54 8.29
N SER A 163 51.11 10.43 7.40
CA SER A 163 51.24 10.24 5.95
C SER A 163 52.64 10.52 5.43
N CYS A 164 53.35 11.48 6.02
CA CYS A 164 54.68 11.92 5.59
C CYS A 164 55.82 11.25 6.37
N ALA A 165 55.52 10.67 7.54
CA ALA A 165 56.50 9.95 8.32
C ALA A 165 57.09 8.78 7.52
N PRO A 166 58.43 8.63 7.44
CA PRO A 166 59.05 7.56 6.68
C PRO A 166 58.58 6.20 7.22
N LYS A 167 58.11 5.38 6.28
CA LYS A 167 57.66 4.01 6.53
C LYS A 167 58.78 3.05 6.16
N PRO A 168 59.01 1.98 6.95
CA PRO A 168 59.97 0.95 6.59
C PRO A 168 59.62 0.38 5.21
N THR A 169 60.58 0.40 4.29
CA THR A 169 60.45 -0.26 2.99
C THR A 169 61.04 -1.66 3.08
N HIS A 170 60.38 -2.60 2.42
CA HIS A 170 60.82 -4.00 2.35
C HIS A 170 60.84 -4.45 0.89
N GLN A 171 61.68 -5.43 0.55
CA GLN A 171 61.64 -6.05 -0.77
C GLN A 171 60.39 -6.91 -0.91
N CYS A 172 59.53 -6.58 -1.87
CA CYS A 172 58.33 -7.38 -2.13
C CYS A 172 58.72 -8.77 -2.64
N ILE A 173 58.26 -9.85 -2.01
CA ILE A 173 58.57 -11.22 -2.46
C ILE A 173 58.01 -11.54 -3.85
N ARG A 174 56.99 -10.80 -4.31
CA ARG A 174 56.30 -11.02 -5.60
C ARG A 174 56.90 -10.22 -6.75
N CYS A 175 57.01 -8.89 -6.60
CA CYS A 175 57.53 -8.02 -7.66
C CYS A 175 58.97 -7.56 -7.43
N ARG A 176 59.62 -7.95 -6.33
CA ARG A 176 61.00 -7.60 -5.94
C ARG A 176 61.31 -6.10 -5.76
N ASP A 177 60.34 -5.21 -5.97
CA ASP A 177 60.47 -3.78 -5.65
C ASP A 177 60.58 -3.51 -4.15
N HIS A 178 61.41 -2.55 -3.76
CA HIS A 178 61.44 -2.00 -2.40
C HIS A 178 60.31 -1.00 -2.20
N ARG A 179 59.29 -1.41 -1.44
CA ARG A 179 58.12 -0.56 -1.12
C ARG A 179 57.64 -0.87 0.30
N PRO A 180 56.81 -0.01 0.91
CA PRO A 180 56.15 -0.34 2.16
C PRO A 180 55.31 -1.62 2.02
N ALA A 181 55.45 -2.55 2.96
CA ALA A 181 54.70 -3.80 2.96
C ALA A 181 53.22 -3.54 3.25
N ALA A 182 52.33 -4.10 2.43
CA ALA A 182 50.89 -4.10 2.69
C ALA A 182 50.49 -5.24 3.64
N ALA A 183 51.23 -6.35 3.61
CA ALA A 183 51.17 -7.43 4.57
C ALA A 183 52.56 -8.10 4.66
N ILE A 184 52.91 -8.60 5.84
CA ILE A 184 54.04 -9.51 6.05
C ILE A 184 53.42 -10.91 6.13
N THR A 185 53.56 -11.70 5.06
CA THR A 185 53.11 -13.10 5.03
C THR A 185 54.21 -14.01 5.57
N GLU A 186 53.90 -15.29 5.82
CA GLU A 186 54.89 -16.29 6.24
C GLU A 186 56.06 -16.37 5.25
N ASP A 187 55.77 -16.25 3.95
CA ASP A 187 56.78 -16.24 2.87
C ASP A 187 57.56 -14.92 2.74
N GLY A 188 57.23 -13.89 3.54
CA GLY A 188 57.88 -12.57 3.54
C GLY A 188 56.96 -11.39 3.17
N PRO A 189 57.49 -10.17 3.04
CA PRO A 189 56.70 -8.96 2.84
C PRO A 189 56.16 -8.81 1.41
N VAL A 190 54.88 -8.44 1.29
CA VAL A 190 54.18 -8.22 0.00
C VAL A 190 53.75 -6.77 -0.12
N CYS A 191 54.07 -6.10 -1.25
CA CYS A 191 53.66 -4.72 -1.51
C CYS A 191 52.16 -4.61 -1.83
N TYR A 192 51.60 -3.40 -1.71
CA TYR A 192 50.16 -3.17 -1.93
C TYR A 192 49.65 -3.56 -3.32
N ASN A 193 50.50 -3.44 -4.34
CA ASN A 193 50.14 -3.83 -5.72
C ASN A 193 50.08 -5.35 -5.91
N CYS A 194 50.93 -6.08 -5.19
CA CYS A 194 51.01 -7.54 -5.30
C CYS A 194 50.13 -8.25 -4.29
N TYR A 195 49.60 -7.55 -3.28
CA TYR A 195 48.76 -8.12 -2.24
C TYR A 195 47.33 -8.36 -2.76
N GLN A 196 46.99 -9.63 -3.02
CA GLN A 196 45.63 -10.05 -3.33
C GLN A 196 44.92 -10.53 -2.06
N ARG A 197 43.74 -9.98 -1.76
CA ARG A 197 42.93 -10.43 -0.62
C ARG A 197 42.34 -11.82 -0.93
N PRO A 198 42.55 -12.84 -0.08
CA PRO A 198 42.02 -14.18 -0.33
C PRO A 198 40.48 -14.18 -0.39
N PRO A 199 39.87 -14.82 -1.41
CA PRO A 199 38.41 -14.92 -1.52
C PRO A 199 37.85 -15.85 -0.44
N ARG A 200 36.67 -15.52 0.08
CA ARG A 200 35.97 -16.32 1.12
C ARG A 200 34.52 -16.53 0.73
N ARG A 201 33.86 -17.49 1.37
CA ARG A 201 32.44 -17.78 1.13
C ARG A 201 31.58 -16.66 1.71
N CYS A 202 30.74 -16.03 0.89
CA CYS A 202 29.81 -15.01 1.37
C CYS A 202 28.66 -15.65 2.15
N GLY A 203 28.40 -15.23 3.38
CA GLY A 203 27.29 -15.73 4.20
C GLY A 203 25.91 -15.17 3.83
N VAL A 204 25.77 -14.54 2.65
CA VAL A 204 24.47 -14.12 2.09
C VAL A 204 24.16 -14.89 0.81
N CYS A 205 25.08 -14.94 -0.17
CA CYS A 205 24.85 -15.65 -1.43
C CYS A 205 25.55 -17.01 -1.56
N GLY A 206 26.37 -17.41 -0.58
CA GLY A 206 27.06 -18.71 -0.59
C GLY A 206 28.24 -18.83 -1.57
N HIS A 207 28.47 -17.87 -2.46
CA HIS A 207 29.57 -17.93 -3.43
C HIS A 207 30.92 -17.52 -2.82
N ILE A 208 32.01 -18.16 -3.29
CA ILE A 208 33.40 -17.82 -2.95
C ILE A 208 33.83 -16.60 -3.77
N ARG A 209 33.97 -15.45 -3.10
CA ARG A 209 34.33 -14.17 -3.74
C ARG A 209 35.14 -13.29 -2.78
N PRO A 210 35.82 -12.23 -3.27
CA PRO A 210 36.41 -11.23 -2.39
C PRO A 210 35.35 -10.59 -1.49
N ILE A 211 35.54 -10.71 -0.17
CA ILE A 211 34.60 -10.19 0.84
C ILE A 211 34.85 -8.69 1.06
N ARG A 212 33.78 -7.89 0.97
CA ARG A 212 33.81 -6.44 1.15
C ARG A 212 33.61 -6.04 2.61
N ILE A 213 32.75 -6.74 3.33
CA ILE A 213 32.56 -6.59 4.79
C ILE A 213 32.80 -7.94 5.45
N ARG A 214 33.75 -7.96 6.40
CA ARG A 214 34.00 -9.11 7.26
C ARG A 214 32.90 -9.28 8.30
N ALA A 215 32.65 -10.51 8.70
CA ALA A 215 31.71 -10.83 9.74
C ALA A 215 32.08 -10.16 11.06
N VAL A 216 31.09 -9.58 11.74
CA VAL A 216 31.21 -8.99 13.08
C VAL A 216 29.93 -9.32 13.84
N GLY A 217 30.04 -10.09 14.94
CA GLY A 217 28.89 -10.59 15.68
C GLY A 217 27.93 -11.38 14.78
N ASP A 218 26.64 -11.04 14.82
CA ASP A 218 25.58 -11.68 14.02
C ASP A 218 25.58 -11.30 12.52
N GLN A 219 26.50 -10.44 12.06
CA GLN A 219 26.56 -10.06 10.65
C GLN A 219 27.51 -10.99 9.88
N PRO A 220 27.06 -11.69 8.82
CA PRO A 220 27.92 -12.60 8.06
C PRO A 220 28.86 -11.86 7.10
N ASP A 221 29.89 -12.56 6.61
CA ASP A 221 30.76 -12.10 5.53
C ASP A 221 29.95 -11.73 4.27
N ARG A 222 30.06 -10.49 3.77
CA ARG A 222 29.31 -10.01 2.59
C ARG A 222 30.22 -9.68 1.41
N CYS A 223 29.98 -10.30 0.25
CA CYS A 223 30.66 -9.94 -1.00
C CYS A 223 30.20 -8.57 -1.51
N ALA A 224 30.97 -7.97 -2.44
CA ALA A 224 30.67 -6.65 -3.00
C ALA A 224 29.28 -6.53 -3.65
N GLN A 225 28.71 -7.65 -4.14
CA GLN A 225 27.40 -7.67 -4.82
C GLN A 225 26.23 -7.81 -3.83
N CYS A 226 26.42 -8.57 -2.74
CA CYS A 226 25.46 -8.69 -1.62
C CYS A 226 25.53 -7.50 -0.67
N TYR A 227 26.58 -6.69 -0.75
CA TYR A 227 26.69 -5.41 -0.08
C TYR A 227 25.83 -4.34 -0.77
N ARG A 228 24.50 -4.49 -0.71
CA ARG A 228 23.53 -3.43 -1.04
C ARG A 228 22.72 -3.11 0.21
N GLN A 229 22.67 -1.84 0.60
CA GLN A 229 21.94 -1.40 1.78
C GLN A 229 20.44 -1.35 1.46
N THR A 230 19.60 -1.71 2.43
CA THR A 230 18.16 -1.48 2.40
C THR A 230 17.86 -0.27 3.26
N GLY A 231 17.11 0.70 2.72
CA GLY A 231 16.85 1.96 3.41
C GLY A 231 15.62 2.67 2.83
N GLN A 232 15.13 3.69 3.54
CA GLN A 232 13.99 4.49 3.08
C GLN A 232 14.46 5.48 2.02
N CYS A 233 13.90 5.37 0.81
CA CYS A 233 14.27 6.26 -0.30
C CYS A 233 13.71 7.67 -0.11
N VAL A 234 14.56 8.69 -0.20
CA VAL A 234 14.14 10.10 -0.09
C VAL A 234 13.21 10.56 -1.23
N VAL A 235 13.24 9.88 -2.38
CA VAL A 235 12.42 10.23 -3.55
C VAL A 235 11.04 9.56 -3.51
N CYS A 236 10.96 8.26 -3.23
CA CYS A 236 9.69 7.53 -3.27
C CYS A 236 9.12 7.16 -1.90
N GLY A 237 9.82 7.48 -0.81
CA GLY A 237 9.40 7.20 0.57
C GLY A 237 9.39 5.71 0.97
N ARG A 238 9.68 4.78 0.06
CA ARG A 238 9.60 3.33 0.29
C ARG A 238 10.94 2.74 0.74
N VAL A 239 10.89 1.76 1.64
CA VAL A 239 12.05 0.96 2.05
C VAL A 239 12.39 -0.04 0.95
N ARG A 240 13.54 0.13 0.30
CA ARG A 240 13.97 -0.68 -0.85
C ARG A 240 15.49 -0.84 -0.86
N PRO A 241 16.03 -1.85 -1.57
CA PRO A 241 17.47 -1.94 -1.81
C PRO A 241 17.97 -0.72 -2.59
N GLY A 242 19.13 -0.18 -2.19
CA GLY A 242 19.65 1.09 -2.68
C GLY A 242 21.01 1.47 -2.08
N SER A 243 21.36 2.75 -2.21
CA SER A 243 22.60 3.33 -1.69
C SER A 243 22.50 4.85 -1.52
N GLY A 244 23.27 5.42 -0.59
CA GLY A 244 23.42 6.87 -0.46
C GLY A 244 24.16 7.50 -1.64
N LEU A 245 23.72 8.68 -2.09
CA LEU A 245 24.42 9.52 -3.07
C LEU A 245 25.33 10.52 -2.35
N GLY A 246 26.61 10.63 -2.73
CA GLY A 246 27.52 11.68 -2.24
C GLY A 246 28.46 11.32 -1.08
N GLY A 247 28.66 10.04 -0.76
CA GLY A 247 29.57 9.61 0.32
C GLY A 247 28.88 9.29 1.65
N ARG A 248 29.64 9.21 2.76
CA ARG A 248 29.08 8.91 4.10
C ARG A 248 28.18 10.07 4.55
N GLY A 249 26.89 9.80 4.72
CA GLY A 249 25.87 10.80 5.08
C GLY A 249 24.97 11.24 3.92
N GLY A 250 25.22 10.73 2.70
CA GLY A 250 24.41 11.01 1.53
C GLY A 250 22.98 10.47 1.59
N ALA A 251 22.01 11.22 1.06
CA ALA A 251 20.61 10.85 1.03
C ALA A 251 20.39 9.48 0.36
N PHE A 252 19.64 8.60 1.03
CA PHE A 252 19.42 7.23 0.55
C PHE A 252 18.46 7.20 -0.63
N HIS A 253 18.90 6.64 -1.76
CA HIS A 253 18.09 6.43 -2.95
C HIS A 253 17.94 4.93 -3.24
N CYS A 254 16.71 4.47 -3.44
CA CYS A 254 16.51 3.10 -3.92
C CYS A 254 17.04 2.94 -5.36
N SER A 255 17.38 1.71 -5.77
CA SER A 255 17.92 1.44 -7.11
C SER A 255 17.03 1.94 -8.25
N ALA A 256 15.72 2.05 -8.03
CA ALA A 256 14.77 2.57 -9.01
C ALA A 256 14.71 4.11 -9.06
N CYS A 257 15.02 4.79 -7.96
CA CYS A 257 14.94 6.25 -7.82
C CYS A 257 16.31 6.93 -7.83
N ARG A 258 17.39 6.17 -7.98
CA ARG A 258 18.73 6.74 -8.14
C ARG A 258 18.76 7.52 -9.46
N PRO A 259 19.26 8.78 -9.48
CA PRO A 259 19.45 9.54 -10.70
C PRO A 259 20.29 8.72 -11.67
N ARG A 260 19.74 8.44 -12.84
CA ARG A 260 20.46 7.74 -13.92
C ARG A 260 21.48 8.68 -14.52
N ARG A 261 22.59 8.14 -15.02
CA ARG A 261 23.60 8.95 -15.71
C ARG A 261 22.93 9.65 -16.90
N SER A 262 23.02 10.97 -16.93
CA SER A 262 22.68 11.74 -18.12
C SER A 262 23.83 11.62 -19.11
N GLY A 263 23.52 11.33 -20.36
CA GLY A 263 24.50 11.17 -21.43
C GLY A 263 23.84 11.26 -22.80
N HIS A 264 24.66 11.17 -23.85
CA HIS A 264 24.18 11.17 -25.22
C HIS A 264 23.55 9.80 -25.55
N CYS A 265 22.36 9.80 -26.15
CA CYS A 265 21.70 8.58 -26.60
C CYS A 265 22.12 8.28 -28.05
N ASP A 266 22.81 7.16 -28.28
CA ASP A 266 23.32 6.75 -29.60
C ASP A 266 22.20 6.35 -30.60
N ASP A 267 20.96 6.23 -30.10
CA ASP A 267 19.78 5.93 -30.92
C ASP A 267 19.02 7.17 -31.40
N CYS A 268 18.77 8.16 -30.53
CA CYS A 268 18.02 9.36 -30.89
C CYS A 268 18.86 10.65 -30.98
N GLY A 269 20.16 10.58 -30.65
CA GLY A 269 21.07 11.72 -30.62
C GLY A 269 20.79 12.76 -29.53
N GLN A 270 19.82 12.50 -28.64
CA GLN A 270 19.44 13.46 -27.59
C GLN A 270 20.19 13.20 -26.28
N THR A 271 20.57 14.26 -25.59
CA THR A 271 21.08 14.18 -24.21
C THR A 271 19.93 13.83 -23.27
N ALA A 272 19.96 12.65 -22.68
CA ALA A 272 18.89 12.12 -21.84
C ALA A 272 19.43 11.21 -20.73
N GLN A 273 18.55 10.78 -19.82
CA GLN A 273 18.89 9.74 -18.85
C GLN A 273 19.04 8.39 -19.56
N LEU A 274 20.26 7.85 -19.53
CA LEU A 274 20.61 6.57 -20.15
C LEU A 274 19.96 5.41 -19.37
N TYR A 275 19.39 4.47 -20.10
CA TYR A 275 18.66 3.34 -19.55
C TYR A 275 19.48 2.06 -19.49
N GLY A 276 20.30 1.81 -20.52
CA GLY A 276 21.20 0.68 -20.63
C GLY A 276 22.08 0.78 -21.87
N ASP A 277 23.10 -0.07 -21.91
CA ASP A 277 24.08 -0.15 -22.99
C ASP A 277 23.77 -1.36 -23.87
N TRP A 278 23.66 -1.13 -25.18
CA TRP A 278 23.43 -2.15 -26.20
C TRP A 278 24.61 -2.20 -27.18
N PRO A 279 24.73 -3.23 -28.03
CA PRO A 279 25.75 -3.27 -29.08
C PRO A 279 25.75 -2.04 -30.00
N ARG A 280 24.59 -1.36 -30.15
CA ARG A 280 24.47 -0.08 -30.87
C ARG A 280 24.89 1.17 -30.07
N GLY A 281 25.26 1.03 -28.80
CA GLY A 281 25.63 2.13 -27.90
C GLY A 281 24.70 2.33 -26.70
N SER A 282 24.86 3.46 -26.02
CA SER A 282 24.07 3.91 -24.88
C SER A 282 22.67 4.35 -25.31
N VAL A 283 21.62 3.77 -24.72
CA VAL A 283 20.23 4.02 -25.12
C VAL A 283 19.43 4.66 -23.99
N CYS A 284 18.70 5.74 -24.27
CA CYS A 284 17.81 6.38 -23.29
C CYS A 284 16.55 5.54 -23.00
N PHE A 285 15.82 5.85 -21.92
CA PHE A 285 14.60 5.12 -21.54
C PHE A 285 13.57 5.03 -22.68
N ARG A 286 13.36 6.12 -23.43
CA ARG A 286 12.36 6.19 -24.49
C ARG A 286 12.71 5.26 -25.65
N CYS A 287 13.94 5.35 -26.15
CA CYS A 287 14.47 4.52 -27.22
C CYS A 287 14.50 3.05 -26.85
N TYR A 288 14.95 2.73 -25.63
CA TYR A 288 14.99 1.36 -25.12
C TYR A 288 13.60 0.70 -25.17
N PHE A 289 12.56 1.38 -24.66
CA PHE A 289 11.20 0.85 -24.70
C PHE A 289 10.52 0.96 -26.06
N HIS A 290 10.98 1.85 -26.95
CA HIS A 290 10.50 1.91 -28.32
C HIS A 290 10.89 0.64 -29.09
N HIS A 291 12.18 0.27 -29.08
CA HIS A 291 12.68 -0.96 -29.71
C HIS A 291 12.03 -2.22 -29.13
N LEU A 292 11.82 -2.29 -27.81
CA LEU A 292 11.12 -3.41 -27.18
C LEU A 292 9.64 -3.54 -27.57
N ARG A 293 8.99 -2.44 -27.98
CA ARG A 293 7.58 -2.42 -28.40
C ARG A 293 7.42 -2.67 -29.89
N ASN A 294 8.47 -2.42 -30.67
CA ASN A 294 8.47 -2.58 -32.11
C ASN A 294 9.59 -3.54 -32.56
N PRO A 295 9.48 -4.85 -32.24
CA PRO A 295 10.35 -5.85 -32.87
C PRO A 295 10.20 -5.78 -34.39
N ALA A 296 11.32 -5.95 -35.10
CA ALA A 296 11.37 -5.88 -36.54
C ALA A 296 12.15 -7.09 -37.09
N GLN A 297 11.96 -7.37 -38.37
CA GLN A 297 12.68 -8.44 -39.06
C GLN A 297 14.17 -8.07 -39.14
N CYS A 298 15.04 -8.93 -38.61
CA CYS A 298 16.48 -8.71 -38.71
C CYS A 298 16.96 -8.97 -40.15
N PRO A 299 17.68 -8.05 -40.80
CA PRO A 299 18.10 -8.22 -42.20
C PRO A 299 19.07 -9.39 -42.40
N GLN A 300 19.84 -9.76 -41.37
CA GLN A 300 20.84 -10.84 -41.47
C GLN A 300 20.27 -12.26 -41.23
N CYS A 301 19.28 -12.41 -40.35
CA CYS A 301 18.72 -13.73 -40.02
C CYS A 301 17.24 -13.90 -40.38
N ALA A 302 16.59 -12.87 -40.93
CA ALA A 302 15.17 -12.83 -41.30
C ALA A 302 14.16 -13.13 -40.17
N ILE A 303 14.60 -13.29 -38.92
CA ILE A 303 13.75 -13.53 -37.75
C ILE A 303 13.33 -12.18 -37.14
N VAL A 304 12.05 -12.04 -36.79
CA VAL A 304 11.55 -10.86 -36.06
C VAL A 304 12.13 -10.87 -34.64
N ARG A 305 12.91 -9.84 -34.31
CA ARG A 305 13.57 -9.66 -33.00
C ARG A 305 13.64 -8.19 -32.62
N VAL A 306 14.04 -7.93 -31.38
CA VAL A 306 14.41 -6.57 -30.96
C VAL A 306 15.79 -6.27 -31.52
N LEU A 307 15.89 -5.22 -32.34
CA LEU A 307 17.14 -4.83 -33.01
C LEU A 307 17.96 -3.95 -32.08
N VAL A 308 19.03 -4.52 -31.51
CA VAL A 308 19.87 -3.88 -30.48
C VAL A 308 21.28 -3.57 -30.96
N GLY A 309 21.66 -4.02 -32.15
CA GLY A 309 22.95 -3.74 -32.78
C GLY A 309 22.80 -3.01 -34.10
N ARG A 310 23.93 -2.56 -34.65
CA ARG A 310 24.06 -2.08 -36.03
C ARG A 310 25.10 -2.92 -36.75
N ALA A 311 24.83 -3.30 -38.00
CA ALA A 311 25.79 -3.91 -38.90
C ALA A 311 26.83 -2.89 -39.38
N GLU A 312 27.93 -3.36 -39.94
CA GLU A 312 28.94 -2.49 -40.58
C GLU A 312 28.36 -1.69 -41.77
N THR A 313 27.32 -2.21 -42.40
CA THR A 313 26.55 -1.57 -43.46
C THR A 313 25.61 -0.46 -42.97
N GLY A 314 25.48 -0.27 -41.65
CA GLY A 314 24.61 0.72 -41.02
C GLY A 314 23.18 0.24 -40.71
N GLU A 315 22.82 -0.98 -41.09
CA GLU A 315 21.49 -1.55 -40.83
C GLU A 315 21.31 -2.00 -39.37
N ASP A 316 20.10 -1.87 -38.83
CA ASP A 316 19.78 -2.34 -37.47
C ASP A 316 19.65 -3.87 -37.44
N ILE A 317 20.39 -4.54 -36.55
CA ILE A 317 20.45 -6.00 -36.41
C ILE A 317 20.11 -6.48 -34.99
N CYS A 318 19.68 -7.73 -34.86
CA CYS A 318 19.38 -8.32 -33.55
C CYS A 318 20.65 -8.65 -32.75
N GLY A 319 20.52 -8.80 -31.43
CA GLY A 319 21.64 -9.09 -30.51
C GLY A 319 22.52 -10.28 -30.92
N PRO A 320 21.95 -11.45 -31.25
CA PRO A 320 22.73 -12.59 -31.70
C PRO A 320 23.56 -12.32 -32.96
N CYS A 321 23.01 -11.54 -33.91
CA CYS A 321 23.69 -11.17 -35.15
C CYS A 321 24.80 -10.13 -34.92
N SER A 322 24.70 -9.31 -33.87
CA SER A 322 25.77 -8.39 -33.46
C SER A 322 26.80 -9.01 -32.51
N GLY A 323 26.80 -10.34 -32.35
CA GLY A 323 27.72 -11.05 -31.44
C GLY A 323 27.36 -10.90 -29.95
N SER A 324 26.19 -10.36 -29.63
CA SER A 324 25.71 -10.15 -28.26
C SER A 324 24.78 -11.26 -27.79
N THR A 325 24.85 -11.59 -26.50
CA THR A 325 23.92 -12.51 -25.84
C THR A 325 22.58 -11.86 -25.46
N VAL A 326 22.40 -10.57 -25.76
CA VAL A 326 21.16 -9.85 -25.46
C VAL A 326 20.05 -10.32 -26.40
N ASP A 327 19.18 -11.19 -25.88
CA ASP A 327 17.97 -11.62 -26.56
C ASP A 327 16.74 -11.31 -25.69
N PHE A 328 15.75 -10.68 -26.33
CA PHE A 328 14.48 -10.27 -25.73
C PHE A 328 13.34 -11.21 -26.15
N THR A 329 13.67 -12.47 -26.45
CA THR A 329 12.72 -13.51 -26.84
C THR A 329 12.16 -14.21 -25.60
N CYS A 330 10.83 -14.30 -25.53
CA CYS A 330 10.15 -15.01 -24.45
C CYS A 330 10.49 -16.51 -24.48
N ARG A 331 10.99 -17.06 -23.38
CA ARG A 331 11.33 -18.50 -23.29
C ARG A 331 10.14 -19.44 -23.48
N THR A 332 8.92 -19.01 -23.14
CA THR A 332 7.71 -19.86 -23.23
C THR A 332 7.01 -19.76 -24.58
N CYS A 333 6.79 -18.56 -25.11
CA CYS A 333 6.00 -18.36 -26.33
C CYS A 333 6.80 -17.90 -27.54
N GLY A 334 8.12 -17.73 -27.41
CA GLY A 334 9.00 -17.30 -28.50
C GLY A 334 8.76 -15.88 -29.01
N ARG A 335 7.83 -15.10 -28.43
CA ARG A 335 7.56 -13.74 -28.89
C ARG A 335 8.71 -12.79 -28.51
N PRO A 336 9.27 -12.02 -29.46
CA PRO A 336 10.27 -11.00 -29.17
C PRO A 336 9.61 -9.78 -28.52
N GLY A 337 10.32 -9.13 -27.60
CA GLY A 337 9.89 -7.85 -27.03
C GLY A 337 10.13 -7.76 -25.53
N ARG A 338 9.34 -6.96 -24.83
CA ARG A 338 9.56 -6.71 -23.40
C ARG A 338 9.33 -7.96 -22.53
N LEU A 339 10.42 -8.45 -21.95
CA LEU A 339 10.39 -9.48 -20.90
C LEU A 339 9.97 -8.88 -19.55
N HIS A 340 9.29 -9.68 -18.72
CA HIS A 340 8.77 -9.26 -17.42
C HIS A 340 9.50 -9.92 -16.25
N ALA A 341 9.49 -11.25 -16.18
CA ALA A 341 10.14 -12.04 -15.14
C ALA A 341 10.64 -13.36 -15.73
N ASP A 342 11.77 -13.87 -15.23
CA ASP A 342 12.33 -15.18 -15.59
C ASP A 342 12.41 -15.41 -17.10
N GLY A 343 12.85 -14.41 -17.86
CA GLY A 343 12.97 -14.53 -19.33
C GLY A 343 11.65 -14.70 -20.08
N CYS A 344 10.50 -14.48 -19.43
CA CYS A 344 9.17 -14.62 -20.04
C CYS A 344 8.50 -13.26 -20.23
N CYS A 345 7.69 -13.13 -21.28
CA CYS A 345 6.88 -11.95 -21.50
C CYS A 345 5.76 -11.83 -20.45
N ALA A 346 5.21 -10.63 -20.27
CA ALA A 346 4.17 -10.37 -19.27
C ALA A 346 2.98 -11.32 -19.42
N ARG A 347 2.59 -11.68 -20.65
CA ARG A 347 1.46 -12.57 -20.92
C ARG A 347 1.69 -14.01 -20.46
N CYS A 348 2.87 -14.56 -20.72
CA CYS A 348 3.22 -15.90 -20.24
C CYS A 348 3.30 -15.94 -18.71
N VAL A 349 3.85 -14.89 -18.09
CA VAL A 349 3.89 -14.78 -16.62
C VAL A 349 2.47 -14.67 -16.04
N VAL A 350 1.57 -13.91 -16.66
CA VAL A 350 0.14 -13.88 -16.28
C VAL A 350 -0.47 -15.27 -16.38
N THR A 351 -0.25 -15.94 -17.51
CA THR A 351 -0.83 -17.27 -17.78
C THR A 351 -0.41 -18.26 -16.70
N HIS A 352 0.89 -18.37 -16.44
CA HIS A 352 1.41 -19.23 -15.39
C HIS A 352 0.80 -18.91 -14.03
N ARG A 353 0.84 -17.64 -13.61
CA ARG A 353 0.32 -17.22 -12.29
C ARG A 353 -1.19 -17.39 -12.14
N VAL A 354 -1.96 -17.21 -13.21
CA VAL A 354 -3.41 -17.44 -13.19
C VAL A 354 -3.71 -18.93 -13.04
N HIS A 355 -2.98 -19.78 -13.77
CA HIS A 355 -3.09 -21.23 -13.61
C HIS A 355 -2.69 -21.65 -12.19
N ASP A 356 -1.53 -21.23 -11.70
CA ASP A 356 -1.08 -21.54 -10.33
C ASP A 356 -2.11 -21.10 -9.26
N LEU A 357 -2.76 -19.95 -9.45
CA LEU A 357 -3.76 -19.43 -8.51
C LEU A 357 -5.05 -20.24 -8.51
N LEU A 358 -5.49 -20.70 -9.69
CA LEU A 358 -6.80 -21.34 -9.89
C LEU A 358 -6.71 -22.87 -9.92
N SER A 359 -5.50 -23.42 -9.87
CA SER A 359 -5.27 -24.85 -9.77
C SER A 359 -5.56 -25.35 -8.36
N ASP A 360 -6.08 -26.57 -8.31
CA ASP A 360 -6.23 -27.32 -7.07
C ASP A 360 -4.89 -27.91 -6.59
N HIS A 361 -4.92 -28.76 -5.55
CA HIS A 361 -3.72 -29.46 -5.06
C HIS A 361 -3.10 -30.42 -6.10
N SER A 362 -3.85 -30.76 -7.15
CA SER A 362 -3.42 -31.60 -8.29
C SER A 362 -2.75 -30.78 -9.40
N SER A 363 -2.57 -29.47 -9.20
CA SER A 363 -2.06 -28.53 -10.21
C SER A 363 -2.97 -28.37 -11.45
N VAL A 364 -4.24 -28.76 -11.36
CA VAL A 364 -5.21 -28.66 -12.47
C VAL A 364 -6.24 -27.58 -12.15
N VAL A 365 -6.50 -26.70 -13.11
CA VAL A 365 -7.57 -25.70 -12.98
C VAL A 365 -8.91 -26.41 -13.11
N ALA A 366 -9.76 -26.28 -12.08
CA ALA A 366 -11.10 -26.85 -12.09
C ALA A 366 -11.89 -26.39 -13.32
N HIS A 367 -12.64 -27.31 -13.95
CA HIS A 367 -13.40 -27.04 -15.17
C HIS A 367 -14.30 -25.80 -15.06
N GLN A 368 -14.94 -25.60 -13.89
CA GLN A 368 -15.79 -24.44 -13.60
C GLN A 368 -15.04 -23.09 -13.67
N LEU A 369 -13.74 -23.08 -13.33
CA LEU A 369 -12.89 -21.87 -13.32
C LEU A 369 -12.17 -21.62 -14.64
N GLN A 370 -12.18 -22.58 -15.58
CA GLN A 370 -11.53 -22.45 -16.88
C GLN A 370 -11.98 -21.20 -17.67
N PRO A 371 -13.28 -20.81 -17.70
CA PRO A 371 -13.70 -19.58 -18.36
C PRO A 371 -13.10 -18.32 -17.72
N LEU A 372 -12.91 -18.32 -16.39
CA LEU A 372 -12.27 -17.20 -15.68
C LEU A 372 -10.77 -17.15 -15.97
N ALA A 373 -10.10 -18.30 -15.95
CA ALA A 373 -8.69 -18.41 -16.33
C ALA A 373 -8.46 -17.87 -17.75
N HIS A 374 -9.29 -18.29 -18.70
CA HIS A 374 -9.24 -17.79 -20.07
C HIS A 374 -9.47 -16.27 -20.15
N ALA A 375 -10.49 -15.75 -19.47
CA ALA A 375 -10.80 -14.31 -19.48
C ALA A 375 -9.66 -13.45 -18.90
N LEU A 376 -8.96 -13.94 -17.86
CA LEU A 376 -7.82 -13.23 -17.26
C LEU A 376 -6.56 -13.30 -18.13
N THR A 377 -6.29 -14.44 -18.77
CA THR A 377 -5.11 -14.62 -19.64
C THR A 377 -5.25 -13.92 -21.00
N ALA A 378 -6.48 -13.81 -21.51
CA ALA A 378 -6.81 -13.08 -22.73
C ALA A 378 -7.00 -11.57 -22.53
N ALA A 379 -6.78 -11.05 -21.31
CA ALA A 379 -6.99 -9.63 -21.02
C ALA A 379 -6.09 -8.74 -21.91
N PRO A 380 -6.62 -7.63 -22.48
CA PRO A 380 -5.85 -6.76 -23.37
C PRO A 380 -4.63 -6.10 -22.72
N ASN A 381 -4.66 -5.90 -21.40
CA ASN A 381 -3.58 -5.29 -20.63
C ASN A 381 -3.10 -6.28 -19.56
N GLU A 382 -1.96 -6.92 -19.80
CA GLU A 382 -1.42 -7.95 -18.91
C GLU A 382 -0.93 -7.36 -17.60
N TYR A 383 -0.44 -6.12 -17.61
CA TYR A 383 0.05 -5.45 -16.42
C TYR A 383 -1.07 -5.12 -15.43
N SER A 384 -2.29 -4.87 -15.90
CA SER A 384 -3.45 -4.72 -15.03
C SER A 384 -3.74 -6.03 -14.28
N VAL A 385 -3.71 -7.17 -14.99
CA VAL A 385 -3.91 -8.50 -14.39
C VAL A 385 -2.80 -8.81 -13.40
N LEU A 386 -1.52 -8.56 -13.75
CA LEU A 386 -0.40 -8.74 -12.83
C LEU A 386 -0.57 -7.91 -11.56
N ASN A 387 -0.85 -6.61 -11.69
CA ASN A 387 -1.06 -5.75 -10.53
C ASN A 387 -2.22 -6.23 -9.65
N TRP A 388 -3.31 -6.73 -10.25
CA TRP A 388 -4.41 -7.31 -9.51
C TRP A 388 -3.99 -8.60 -8.79
N LEU A 389 -3.30 -9.53 -9.45
CA LEU A 389 -2.74 -10.75 -8.87
C LEU A 389 -1.87 -10.45 -7.64
N TYR A 390 -1.04 -9.41 -7.71
CA TYR A 390 -0.13 -9.04 -6.62
C TYR A 390 -0.79 -8.33 -5.45
N TYR A 391 -1.80 -7.48 -5.69
CA TYR A 391 -2.22 -6.48 -4.70
C TYR A 391 -3.70 -6.53 -4.33
N HIS A 392 -4.53 -7.27 -5.05
CA HIS A 392 -5.97 -7.22 -4.83
C HIS A 392 -6.45 -8.34 -3.88
N PRO A 393 -7.16 -8.05 -2.78
CA PRO A 393 -7.58 -9.09 -1.81
C PRO A 393 -8.55 -10.15 -2.36
N ALA A 394 -9.09 -9.96 -3.57
CA ALA A 394 -9.90 -10.97 -4.24
C ALA A 394 -9.08 -12.16 -4.74
N THR A 395 -7.75 -12.02 -4.88
CA THR A 395 -6.89 -13.11 -5.34
C THR A 395 -6.76 -14.19 -4.29
N THR A 396 -6.52 -13.80 -3.03
CA THR A 396 -6.55 -14.72 -1.88
C THR A 396 -7.87 -15.46 -1.81
N LEU A 397 -9.00 -14.74 -1.90
CA LEU A 397 -10.30 -15.37 -1.89
C LEU A 397 -10.51 -16.38 -3.05
N LEU A 398 -9.99 -16.08 -4.24
CA LEU A 398 -10.07 -17.02 -5.36
C LEU A 398 -9.18 -18.24 -5.18
N ALA A 399 -7.98 -18.07 -4.59
CA ALA A 399 -7.12 -19.20 -4.23
C ALA A 399 -7.79 -20.12 -3.20
N ASP A 400 -8.40 -19.53 -2.16
CA ASP A 400 -9.10 -20.29 -1.12
C ASP A 400 -10.29 -21.07 -1.68
N LEU A 401 -10.99 -20.50 -2.67
CA LEU A 401 -12.10 -21.15 -3.37
C LEU A 401 -11.62 -22.24 -4.34
N ALA A 402 -10.50 -22.02 -5.03
CA ALA A 402 -9.91 -23.00 -5.96
C ALA A 402 -9.29 -24.20 -5.23
N ALA A 403 -8.77 -23.99 -4.02
CA ALA A 403 -8.20 -25.04 -3.18
C ALA A 403 -9.25 -25.99 -2.58
N GLN A 404 -10.54 -25.62 -2.57
CA GLN A 404 -11.60 -26.45 -2.01
C GLN A 404 -12.12 -27.45 -3.05
N PRO A 405 -12.28 -28.74 -2.70
CA PRO A 405 -12.73 -29.77 -3.63
C PRO A 405 -14.23 -29.66 -4.02
N ALA A 406 -14.96 -28.71 -3.41
CA ALA A 406 -16.39 -28.54 -3.63
C ALA A 406 -16.69 -27.61 -4.82
N GLN A 407 -17.79 -27.89 -5.52
CA GLN A 407 -18.32 -27.02 -6.57
C GLN A 407 -18.58 -25.61 -6.01
N ILE A 408 -18.08 -24.58 -6.69
CA ILE A 408 -18.28 -23.19 -6.26
C ILE A 408 -19.74 -22.82 -6.58
N THR A 409 -20.50 -22.48 -5.53
CA THR A 409 -21.92 -22.09 -5.65
C THR A 409 -22.17 -20.70 -5.10
N HIS A 410 -23.33 -20.12 -5.44
CA HIS A 410 -23.80 -18.87 -4.84
C HIS A 410 -23.93 -18.97 -3.31
N ALA A 411 -24.38 -20.12 -2.80
CA ALA A 411 -24.54 -20.38 -1.37
C ALA A 411 -23.19 -20.36 -0.62
N LEU A 412 -22.15 -20.96 -1.20
CA LEU A 412 -20.79 -20.92 -0.65
C LEU A 412 -20.33 -19.46 -0.49
N LEU A 413 -20.53 -18.64 -1.52
CA LEU A 413 -20.16 -17.21 -1.48
C LEU A 413 -21.03 -16.39 -0.51
N ASP A 414 -22.25 -16.84 -0.20
CA ASP A 414 -23.15 -16.17 0.74
C ASP A 414 -22.76 -16.40 2.20
N GLY A 415 -22.12 -17.53 2.49
CA GLY A 415 -21.51 -17.83 3.80
C GLY A 415 -20.28 -16.99 4.12
N LEU A 416 -19.66 -16.37 3.11
CA LEU A 416 -18.49 -15.50 3.29
C LEU A 416 -18.87 -14.08 3.73
N ALA A 417 -17.94 -13.40 4.39
CA ALA A 417 -18.11 -12.00 4.77
C ALA A 417 -18.45 -11.12 3.54
N PRO A 418 -19.47 -10.23 3.62
CA PRO A 418 -19.95 -9.45 2.48
C PRO A 418 -19.03 -8.26 2.14
N THR A 419 -17.81 -8.55 1.69
CA THR A 419 -16.77 -7.55 1.37
C THR A 419 -16.91 -7.01 -0.06
N ARG A 420 -16.01 -6.08 -0.44
CA ARG A 420 -15.87 -5.68 -1.85
C ARG A 420 -15.27 -6.82 -2.71
N SER A 421 -14.36 -7.61 -2.13
CA SER A 421 -13.71 -8.74 -2.79
C SER A 421 -14.70 -9.85 -3.12
N THR A 422 -15.52 -10.27 -2.15
CA THR A 422 -16.57 -11.30 -2.37
C THR A 422 -17.53 -10.91 -3.49
N ARG A 423 -17.92 -9.63 -3.54
CA ARG A 423 -18.75 -9.09 -4.63
C ARG A 423 -18.03 -9.12 -5.98
N TYR A 424 -16.78 -8.69 -6.01
CA TYR A 424 -15.98 -8.72 -7.24
C TYR A 424 -15.81 -10.15 -7.76
N VAL A 425 -15.48 -11.11 -6.89
CA VAL A 425 -15.34 -12.53 -7.26
C VAL A 425 -16.66 -13.09 -7.79
N ARG A 426 -17.78 -12.86 -7.08
CA ARG A 426 -19.11 -13.28 -7.57
C ARG A 426 -19.43 -12.68 -8.94
N ASP A 427 -19.22 -11.38 -9.11
CA ASP A 427 -19.46 -10.69 -10.38
C ASP A 427 -18.55 -11.22 -11.50
N ALA A 428 -17.27 -11.53 -11.19
CA ALA A 428 -16.33 -12.13 -12.15
C ALA A 428 -16.78 -13.52 -12.59
N LEU A 429 -17.16 -14.38 -11.65
CA LEU A 429 -17.65 -15.73 -11.94
C LEU A 429 -18.95 -15.74 -12.74
N ILE A 430 -19.89 -14.82 -12.44
CA ILE A 430 -21.10 -14.65 -13.26
C ILE A 430 -20.73 -14.15 -14.66
N ALA A 431 -19.85 -13.14 -14.75
CA ALA A 431 -19.49 -12.53 -16.03
C ALA A 431 -18.76 -13.49 -16.97
N THR A 432 -18.07 -14.51 -16.44
CA THR A 432 -17.39 -15.53 -17.24
C THR A 432 -18.22 -16.79 -17.47
N GLY A 433 -19.43 -16.86 -16.90
CA GLY A 433 -20.30 -18.04 -16.98
C GLY A 433 -19.94 -19.17 -16.02
N ALA A 434 -18.98 -18.98 -15.12
CA ALA A 434 -18.64 -19.95 -14.08
C ALA A 434 -19.75 -20.09 -13.01
N LEU A 435 -20.57 -19.06 -12.84
CA LEU A 435 -21.79 -19.08 -12.04
C LEU A 435 -22.99 -18.58 -12.85
N PRO A 436 -24.20 -19.13 -12.63
CA PRO A 436 -25.40 -18.64 -13.30
C PRO A 436 -25.74 -17.21 -12.85
N PRO A 437 -26.38 -16.40 -13.71
CA PRO A 437 -26.89 -15.09 -13.34
C PRO A 437 -27.82 -15.17 -12.12
N ARG A 438 -27.67 -14.23 -11.18
CA ARG A 438 -28.49 -14.14 -9.97
C ARG A 438 -28.94 -12.71 -9.75
N ALA A 439 -30.18 -12.53 -9.28
CA ALA A 439 -30.71 -11.25 -8.85
C ALA A 439 -30.05 -10.80 -7.52
N GLU A 440 -28.78 -10.39 -7.59
CA GLU A 440 -27.93 -10.10 -6.43
C GLU A 440 -28.54 -9.05 -5.50
N HIS A 441 -29.19 -8.02 -6.07
CA HIS A 441 -29.82 -6.97 -5.26
C HIS A 441 -30.98 -7.52 -4.41
N LEU A 442 -31.77 -8.46 -4.95
CA LEU A 442 -32.89 -9.08 -4.24
C LEU A 442 -32.39 -10.02 -3.15
N ASN A 443 -31.48 -10.93 -3.49
CA ASN A 443 -30.92 -11.88 -2.54
C ASN A 443 -30.23 -11.17 -1.36
N ARG A 444 -29.53 -10.06 -1.64
CA ARG A 444 -28.95 -9.22 -0.59
C ARG A 444 -29.96 -8.39 0.20
N LEU A 445 -31.15 -8.11 -0.35
CA LEU A 445 -32.23 -7.52 0.43
C LEU A 445 -32.78 -8.57 1.40
N GLU A 446 -33.09 -9.77 0.92
CA GLU A 446 -33.63 -10.89 1.72
C GLU A 446 -32.69 -11.22 2.88
N ALA A 447 -31.43 -11.57 2.57
CA ALA A 447 -30.44 -11.90 3.59
C ALA A 447 -30.14 -10.74 4.56
N TRP A 448 -30.32 -9.49 4.13
CA TRP A 448 -30.18 -8.33 5.02
C TRP A 448 -31.40 -8.17 5.92
N ALA A 449 -32.61 -8.38 5.37
CA ALA A 449 -33.85 -8.27 6.11
C ALA A 449 -33.88 -9.32 7.24
N ASP A 450 -33.57 -10.58 6.93
CA ASP A 450 -33.52 -11.67 7.91
C ASP A 450 -32.60 -11.32 9.08
N ARG A 451 -31.33 -11.02 8.80
CA ARG A 451 -30.35 -10.65 9.84
C ARG A 451 -30.74 -9.39 10.64
N THR A 452 -31.46 -8.45 10.01
CA THR A 452 -31.87 -7.22 10.68
C THR A 452 -33.05 -7.50 11.60
N ILE A 453 -34.02 -8.28 11.13
CA ILE A 453 -35.24 -8.63 11.87
C ILE A 453 -34.91 -9.56 13.03
N ASP A 454 -34.00 -10.53 12.86
CA ASP A 454 -33.64 -11.50 13.90
C ASP A 454 -33.03 -10.83 15.15
N ARG A 455 -32.49 -9.61 15.00
CA ARG A 455 -31.92 -8.80 16.10
C ARG A 455 -32.96 -7.97 16.86
N LEU A 456 -34.18 -7.85 16.35
CA LEU A 456 -35.23 -7.05 16.98
C LEU A 456 -35.87 -7.80 18.15
N PRO A 457 -36.51 -7.12 19.11
CA PRO A 457 -37.35 -7.76 20.12
C PRO A 457 -38.48 -8.59 19.50
N LYS A 458 -38.86 -9.72 20.13
CA LYS A 458 -39.89 -10.65 19.58
C LYS A 458 -41.22 -9.95 19.25
N ARG A 459 -41.63 -8.94 20.03
CA ARG A 459 -42.83 -8.13 19.74
C ARG A 459 -42.74 -7.40 18.40
N GLN A 460 -41.60 -6.77 18.11
CA GLN A 460 -41.38 -6.05 16.86
C GLN A 460 -41.19 -7.02 15.69
N GLN A 461 -40.53 -8.16 15.91
CA GLN A 461 -40.37 -9.21 14.88
C GLN A 461 -41.73 -9.65 14.32
N ARG A 462 -42.75 -9.81 15.18
CA ARG A 462 -44.12 -10.21 14.77
C ARG A 462 -44.78 -9.22 13.81
N ILE A 463 -44.40 -7.95 13.84
CA ILE A 463 -44.96 -6.89 12.98
C ILE A 463 -44.08 -6.67 11.75
N ILE A 464 -42.76 -6.53 11.96
CA ILE A 464 -41.82 -6.18 10.89
C ILE A 464 -41.60 -7.33 9.91
N ARG A 465 -41.57 -8.59 10.36
CA ARG A 465 -41.36 -9.73 9.46
C ARG A 465 -42.47 -9.85 8.40
N PRO A 466 -43.76 -9.88 8.76
CA PRO A 466 -44.84 -9.88 7.76
C PRO A 466 -44.85 -8.66 6.84
N PHE A 467 -44.52 -7.47 7.35
CA PHE A 467 -44.39 -6.27 6.52
C PHE A 467 -43.27 -6.40 5.48
N ALA A 468 -42.07 -6.77 5.94
CA ALA A 468 -40.91 -6.94 5.09
C ALA A 468 -41.15 -8.03 4.03
N GLU A 469 -41.66 -9.18 4.42
CA GLU A 469 -41.88 -10.32 3.51
C GLU A 469 -43.01 -10.05 2.51
N TRP A 470 -44.19 -9.60 2.98
CA TRP A 470 -45.40 -9.58 2.16
C TRP A 470 -45.59 -8.30 1.36
N GLN A 471 -45.01 -7.18 1.79
CA GLN A 471 -45.07 -5.92 1.05
C GLN A 471 -43.78 -5.67 0.29
N VAL A 472 -42.67 -5.57 1.02
CA VAL A 472 -41.40 -5.08 0.45
C VAL A 472 -40.75 -6.16 -0.42
N ILE A 473 -40.45 -7.34 0.14
CA ILE A 473 -39.76 -8.43 -0.54
C ILE A 473 -40.64 -9.04 -1.63
N ARG A 474 -41.95 -9.22 -1.40
CA ARG A 474 -42.88 -9.67 -2.44
C ARG A 474 -42.85 -8.75 -3.66
N ASP A 475 -42.87 -7.45 -3.47
CA ASP A 475 -42.79 -6.50 -4.58
C ASP A 475 -41.41 -6.51 -5.26
N ALA A 476 -40.34 -6.60 -4.48
CA ALA A 476 -38.98 -6.77 -4.98
C ALA A 476 -38.84 -8.04 -5.83
N ARG A 477 -39.42 -9.18 -5.43
CA ARG A 477 -39.46 -10.43 -6.20
C ARG A 477 -40.18 -10.24 -7.53
N ARG A 478 -41.35 -9.58 -7.55
CA ARG A 478 -42.08 -9.26 -8.80
C ARG A 478 -41.27 -8.37 -9.73
N ARG A 479 -40.58 -7.35 -9.19
CA ARG A 479 -39.70 -6.46 -9.98
C ARG A 479 -38.48 -7.22 -10.52
N ALA A 480 -37.91 -8.11 -9.72
CA ALA A 480 -36.73 -8.90 -10.09
C ALA A 480 -37.04 -9.93 -11.19
N ALA A 481 -38.20 -10.59 -11.12
CA ALA A 481 -38.67 -11.51 -12.16
C ALA A 481 -38.80 -10.83 -13.55
N ARG A 482 -38.96 -9.51 -13.58
CA ARG A 482 -39.02 -8.71 -14.81
C ARG A 482 -37.68 -8.05 -15.16
N ASN A 483 -36.59 -8.41 -14.48
CA ASN A 483 -35.25 -7.79 -14.59
C ASN A 483 -35.25 -6.27 -14.34
N ARG A 484 -36.18 -5.77 -13.52
CA ARG A 484 -36.33 -4.33 -13.21
C ARG A 484 -35.93 -3.96 -11.77
N TYR A 485 -35.26 -4.86 -11.07
CA TYR A 485 -34.87 -4.65 -9.68
C TYR A 485 -33.43 -4.16 -9.55
N THR A 486 -33.30 -2.86 -9.30
CA THR A 486 -32.01 -2.14 -9.32
C THR A 486 -31.41 -1.98 -7.93
N GLU A 487 -30.14 -1.56 -7.86
CA GLU A 487 -29.50 -1.19 -6.60
C GLU A 487 -30.25 -0.05 -5.87
N GLY A 488 -30.78 0.90 -6.64
CA GLY A 488 -31.57 2.02 -6.10
C GLY A 488 -32.86 1.55 -5.46
N ALA A 489 -33.59 0.65 -6.12
CA ALA A 489 -34.79 0.02 -5.57
C ALA A 489 -34.47 -0.71 -4.26
N ALA A 490 -33.42 -1.53 -4.23
CA ALA A 490 -33.01 -2.23 -3.00
C ALA A 490 -32.60 -1.27 -1.87
N ALA A 491 -31.99 -0.12 -2.19
CA ALA A 491 -31.68 0.88 -1.18
C ALA A 491 -32.95 1.52 -0.59
N THR A 492 -33.95 1.82 -1.42
CA THR A 492 -35.26 2.33 -0.97
C THR A 492 -35.98 1.31 -0.10
N ASP A 493 -36.08 0.06 -0.55
CA ASP A 493 -36.75 -1.02 0.17
C ASP A 493 -36.11 -1.26 1.57
N ARG A 494 -34.77 -1.13 1.69
CA ARG A 494 -34.08 -1.13 3.00
C ARG A 494 -34.44 0.07 3.86
N THR A 495 -34.57 1.25 3.26
CA THR A 495 -34.99 2.47 3.97
C THR A 495 -36.41 2.34 4.49
N ASP A 496 -37.32 1.75 3.72
CA ASP A 496 -38.71 1.53 4.14
C ASP A 496 -38.76 0.61 5.38
N ILE A 497 -38.03 -0.52 5.34
CA ILE A 497 -37.93 -1.45 6.48
C ILE A 497 -37.29 -0.76 7.70
N ARG A 498 -36.17 -0.03 7.52
CA ARG A 498 -35.53 0.72 8.62
C ARG A 498 -36.42 1.81 9.20
N THR A 499 -37.21 2.47 8.37
CA THR A 499 -38.14 3.51 8.80
C THR A 499 -39.24 2.92 9.67
N ALA A 500 -39.78 1.76 9.27
CA ALA A 500 -40.76 1.03 10.08
C ALA A 500 -40.16 0.59 11.43
N ILE A 501 -38.94 0.03 11.43
CA ILE A 501 -38.24 -0.35 12.67
C ILE A 501 -38.06 0.86 13.58
N GLY A 502 -37.47 1.95 13.07
CA GLY A 502 -37.23 3.15 13.87
C GLY A 502 -38.52 3.84 14.35
N PHE A 503 -39.65 3.63 13.67
CA PHE A 503 -40.96 4.07 14.14
C PHE A 503 -41.48 3.20 15.30
N LEU A 504 -41.32 1.88 15.22
CA LEU A 504 -41.67 0.99 16.34
C LEU A 504 -40.76 1.20 17.56
N ASP A 505 -39.48 1.48 17.35
CA ASP A 505 -38.55 1.84 18.45
C ASP A 505 -39.01 3.12 19.16
N TRP A 506 -39.50 4.10 18.40
CA TRP A 506 -40.04 5.34 18.97
C TRP A 506 -41.34 5.08 19.73
N LEU A 507 -42.26 4.27 19.20
CA LEU A 507 -43.49 3.89 19.90
C LEU A 507 -43.20 3.19 21.24
N ASP A 508 -42.26 2.24 21.24
CA ASP A 508 -41.83 1.56 22.45
C ASP A 508 -41.23 2.55 23.48
N ALA A 509 -40.44 3.53 23.02
CA ALA A 509 -39.87 4.57 23.88
C ALA A 509 -40.94 5.53 24.44
N SER A 510 -42.01 5.78 23.69
CA SER A 510 -43.18 6.56 24.11
C SER A 510 -44.23 5.73 24.86
N ALA A 511 -43.90 4.48 25.23
CA ALA A 511 -44.79 3.53 25.91
C ALA A 511 -46.17 3.37 25.26
N THR A 512 -46.24 3.51 23.93
CA THR A 512 -47.47 3.45 23.14
C THR A 512 -47.40 2.26 22.18
N THR A 513 -48.52 1.59 21.94
CA THR A 513 -48.62 0.48 20.99
C THR A 513 -49.19 0.92 19.66
N LEU A 514 -48.99 0.14 18.60
CA LEU A 514 -49.43 0.50 17.24
C LEU A 514 -50.97 0.62 17.12
N ASP A 515 -51.70 -0.13 17.93
CA ASP A 515 -53.17 -0.10 18.03
C ASP A 515 -53.70 1.10 18.83
N ALA A 516 -52.92 1.62 19.78
CA ALA A 516 -53.27 2.79 20.60
C ALA A 516 -52.73 4.12 20.03
N LEU A 517 -52.03 4.08 18.90
CA LEU A 517 -51.43 5.26 18.27
C LEU A 517 -52.49 6.32 17.91
N THR A 518 -52.28 7.55 18.35
CA THR A 518 -53.15 8.69 18.04
C THR A 518 -52.66 9.49 16.83
N GLN A 519 -53.53 10.32 16.24
CA GLN A 519 -53.17 11.21 15.14
C GLN A 519 -52.10 12.23 15.56
N ASP A 520 -52.24 12.85 16.73
CA ASP A 520 -51.28 13.85 17.24
C ASP A 520 -49.87 13.28 17.41
N GLN A 521 -49.78 12.03 17.91
CA GLN A 521 -48.51 11.32 18.04
C GLN A 521 -47.88 11.03 16.68
N LEU A 522 -48.69 10.61 15.69
CA LEU A 522 -48.22 10.38 14.33
C LEU A 522 -47.70 11.68 13.70
N ASP A 523 -48.44 12.77 13.83
CA ASP A 523 -48.07 14.07 13.25
C ASP A 523 -46.80 14.63 13.90
N HIS A 524 -46.67 14.52 15.23
CA HIS A 524 -45.44 14.89 15.93
C HIS A 524 -44.20 14.12 15.41
N TRP A 525 -44.35 12.81 15.18
CA TRP A 525 -43.24 12.02 14.62
C TRP A 525 -42.90 12.45 13.19
N LEU A 526 -43.91 12.77 12.38
CA LEU A 526 -43.74 13.20 10.98
C LEU A 526 -43.07 14.57 10.88
N ASP A 527 -43.36 15.49 11.79
CA ASP A 527 -42.73 16.81 11.85
C ASP A 527 -41.26 16.71 12.27
N THR A 528 -40.94 15.79 13.18
CA THR A 528 -39.55 15.50 13.57
C THR A 528 -38.79 14.73 12.47
N ASN A 529 -39.49 13.96 11.62
CA ASN A 529 -38.90 13.09 10.60
C ASN A 529 -39.45 13.32 9.18
N PRO A 530 -39.36 14.56 8.64
CA PRO A 530 -40.05 14.93 7.39
C PRO A 530 -39.57 14.10 6.18
N THR A 531 -38.30 13.70 6.16
CA THR A 531 -37.71 12.89 5.08
C THR A 531 -38.14 11.43 5.08
N ARG A 532 -38.69 10.93 6.20
CA ARG A 532 -39.10 9.53 6.37
C ARG A 532 -40.59 9.29 6.11
N ARG A 533 -41.39 10.36 5.95
CA ARG A 533 -42.83 10.31 5.67
C ARG A 533 -43.18 9.31 4.56
N ARG A 534 -42.43 9.28 3.45
CA ARG A 534 -42.69 8.34 2.34
C ARG A 534 -42.51 6.87 2.73
N GLY A 535 -41.44 6.55 3.47
CA GLY A 535 -41.17 5.18 3.88
C GLY A 535 -42.21 4.69 4.90
N LEU A 536 -42.58 5.57 5.84
CA LEU A 536 -43.61 5.28 6.83
C LEU A 536 -45.00 5.09 6.19
N ALA A 537 -45.33 5.85 5.15
CA ALA A 537 -46.60 5.72 4.42
C ALA A 537 -46.89 4.29 3.96
N SER A 538 -45.86 3.60 3.46
CA SER A 538 -45.98 2.21 2.98
C SER A 538 -46.31 1.27 4.13
N PHE A 539 -45.63 1.45 5.27
CA PHE A 539 -45.84 0.67 6.49
C PHE A 539 -47.23 0.90 7.08
N LEU A 540 -47.67 2.15 7.26
CA LEU A 540 -48.97 2.47 7.83
C LEU A 540 -50.13 1.99 6.95
N ARG A 541 -50.00 2.12 5.61
CA ARG A 541 -51.00 1.58 4.68
C ARG A 541 -51.14 0.07 4.84
N TRP A 542 -50.03 -0.65 4.97
CA TRP A 542 -50.04 -2.09 5.22
C TRP A 542 -50.62 -2.43 6.60
N ALA A 543 -50.23 -1.71 7.65
CA ALA A 543 -50.73 -1.93 9.01
C ALA A 543 -52.24 -1.73 9.08
N ARG A 544 -52.77 -0.69 8.41
CA ARG A 544 -54.22 -0.45 8.28
C ARG A 544 -54.93 -1.58 7.53
N GLN A 545 -54.37 -2.05 6.41
CA GLN A 545 -54.91 -3.21 5.68
C GLN A 545 -54.94 -4.50 6.52
N ARG A 546 -54.04 -4.62 7.50
CA ARG A 546 -53.98 -5.74 8.45
C ARG A 546 -54.69 -5.47 9.78
N ARG A 547 -55.39 -4.34 9.91
CA ARG A 547 -56.11 -3.91 11.12
C ARG A 547 -55.23 -3.88 12.38
N LEU A 548 -53.96 -3.48 12.22
CA LEU A 548 -52.98 -3.36 13.30
C LEU A 548 -52.92 -1.95 13.92
N THR A 549 -53.70 -1.00 13.37
CA THR A 549 -53.75 0.40 13.78
C THR A 549 -55.17 0.92 13.57
N THR A 550 -55.53 1.98 14.28
CA THR A 550 -56.79 2.73 14.15
C THR A 550 -56.84 3.49 12.82
N THR A 551 -57.98 4.10 12.52
CA THR A 551 -58.14 4.92 11.30
C THR A 551 -57.36 6.23 11.43
N LEU A 552 -56.09 6.22 11.05
CA LEU A 552 -55.23 7.40 11.00
C LEU A 552 -55.31 8.09 9.65
N GLU A 553 -55.38 9.42 9.66
CA GLU A 553 -55.34 10.24 8.47
C GLU A 553 -53.89 10.45 8.04
N PHE A 554 -53.52 9.79 6.95
CA PHE A 554 -52.19 9.94 6.36
C PHE A 554 -52.30 10.67 5.02
N LEU A 555 -52.04 11.98 5.02
CA LEU A 555 -51.84 12.72 3.79
C LEU A 555 -50.49 12.30 3.19
N SER A 556 -50.56 11.42 2.19
CA SER A 556 -49.41 11.16 1.33
C SER A 556 -48.94 12.50 0.77
N SER A 557 -47.76 12.96 1.20
CA SER A 557 -47.14 14.17 0.66
C SER A 557 -47.18 14.10 -0.87
N LYS A 558 -47.95 15.02 -1.48
CA LYS A 558 -47.94 15.21 -2.93
C LYS A 558 -46.48 15.45 -3.31
N LYS A 559 -45.98 14.78 -4.34
CA LYS A 559 -44.62 15.02 -4.83
C LYS A 559 -44.49 16.52 -5.08
N SER A 560 -43.58 17.19 -4.38
CA SER A 560 -43.32 18.61 -4.65
C SER A 560 -42.93 18.76 -6.11
N MET A 561 -43.39 19.83 -6.74
CA MET A 561 -43.00 20.12 -8.10
C MET A 561 -41.48 20.34 -8.17
N PRO A 562 -40.84 20.05 -9.31
CA PRO A 562 -39.42 20.33 -9.50
C PRO A 562 -39.17 21.84 -9.35
N VAL A 563 -38.17 22.23 -8.54
CA VAL A 563 -37.85 23.65 -8.28
C VAL A 563 -36.47 24.07 -8.78
N LEU A 564 -35.60 23.10 -9.10
CA LEU A 564 -34.22 23.37 -9.52
C LEU A 564 -34.14 23.27 -11.05
N PHE A 565 -33.84 24.40 -11.70
CA PHE A 565 -33.63 24.53 -13.14
C PHE A 565 -32.31 25.23 -13.43
N GLN A 566 -31.78 25.01 -14.63
CA GLN A 566 -30.67 25.80 -15.17
C GLN A 566 -31.21 26.97 -15.99
N THR A 567 -30.47 28.07 -16.02
CA THR A 567 -30.71 29.09 -17.03
C THR A 567 -30.42 28.53 -18.42
N GLU A 568 -31.11 29.05 -19.42
CA GLU A 568 -30.95 28.64 -20.82
C GLU A 568 -29.48 28.74 -21.27
N ASP A 569 -28.80 29.84 -20.96
CA ASP A 569 -27.37 30.04 -21.26
C ASP A 569 -26.48 29.00 -20.58
N GLN A 570 -26.73 28.69 -19.31
CA GLN A 570 -25.95 27.70 -18.58
C GLN A 570 -26.15 26.31 -19.19
N TYR A 571 -27.40 25.97 -19.52
CA TYR A 571 -27.77 24.70 -20.10
C TYR A 571 -27.16 24.51 -21.49
N ARG A 572 -27.34 25.47 -22.41
CA ARG A 572 -26.76 25.47 -23.76
C ARG A 572 -25.24 25.40 -23.73
N ARG A 573 -24.58 26.19 -22.86
CA ARG A 573 -23.12 26.18 -22.69
C ARG A 573 -22.61 24.81 -22.23
N GLN A 574 -23.28 24.19 -21.27
CA GLN A 574 -22.89 22.87 -20.78
C GLN A 574 -23.14 21.76 -21.80
N LEU A 575 -24.23 21.81 -22.57
CA LEU A 575 -24.49 20.89 -23.68
C LEU A 575 -23.42 21.01 -24.77
N ARG A 576 -23.06 22.23 -25.19
CA ARG A 576 -21.95 22.48 -26.14
C ARG A 576 -20.64 21.92 -25.61
N ARG A 577 -20.37 22.08 -24.31
CA ARG A 577 -19.18 21.51 -23.67
C ARG A 577 -19.20 19.98 -23.71
N CYS A 578 -20.31 19.33 -23.39
CA CYS A 578 -20.44 17.87 -23.52
C CYS A 578 -20.16 17.39 -24.96
N LEU A 579 -20.68 18.09 -25.97
CA LEU A 579 -20.52 17.68 -27.37
C LEU A 579 -19.13 17.99 -27.96
N ASN A 580 -18.45 19.05 -27.52
CA ASN A 580 -17.25 19.56 -28.21
C ASN A 580 -15.94 19.54 -27.38
N ASP A 581 -16.01 19.53 -26.05
CA ASP A 581 -14.81 19.65 -25.20
C ASP A 581 -14.03 18.33 -25.13
N GLY A 582 -12.94 18.24 -25.90
CA GLY A 582 -12.05 17.07 -25.93
C GLY A 582 -11.27 16.81 -24.63
N THR A 583 -11.22 17.78 -23.71
CA THR A 583 -10.54 17.62 -22.41
C THR A 583 -11.37 16.80 -21.43
N LEU A 584 -12.69 16.73 -21.64
CA LEU A 584 -13.58 15.93 -20.81
C LEU A 584 -13.48 14.43 -21.15
N PRO A 585 -13.57 13.54 -20.14
CA PRO A 585 -13.68 12.12 -20.40
C PRO A 585 -14.87 11.79 -21.30
N ARG A 586 -14.68 10.92 -22.30
CA ARG A 586 -15.73 10.54 -23.28
C ARG A 586 -17.02 10.07 -22.61
N GLU A 587 -16.90 9.28 -21.54
CA GLU A 587 -18.07 8.88 -20.76
C GLU A 587 -18.86 10.05 -20.15
N VAL A 588 -18.18 11.11 -19.70
CA VAL A 588 -18.81 12.28 -19.09
C VAL A 588 -19.54 13.09 -20.15
N ARG A 589 -18.93 13.18 -21.35
CA ARG A 589 -19.53 13.80 -22.54
C ARG A 589 -20.80 13.09 -22.98
N ILE A 590 -20.73 11.77 -23.19
CA ILE A 590 -21.89 10.95 -23.59
C ILE A 590 -23.03 11.07 -22.56
N ILE A 591 -22.73 10.85 -21.28
CA ILE A 591 -23.75 10.88 -20.22
C ILE A 591 -24.33 12.29 -20.05
N GLY A 592 -23.46 13.32 -20.07
CA GLY A 592 -23.86 14.71 -19.94
C GLY A 592 -24.77 15.18 -21.07
N SER A 593 -24.51 14.74 -22.31
CA SER A 593 -25.35 15.00 -23.47
C SER A 593 -26.69 14.26 -23.37
N LEU A 594 -26.70 12.97 -23.02
CA LEU A 594 -27.95 12.20 -22.91
C LEU A 594 -28.91 12.77 -21.83
N VAL A 595 -28.38 13.31 -20.73
CA VAL A 595 -29.19 14.01 -19.72
C VAL A 595 -29.79 15.30 -20.28
N ARG A 596 -29.02 16.08 -21.04
CA ARG A 596 -29.38 17.42 -21.54
C ARG A 596 -30.08 17.42 -22.90
N LEU A 597 -30.18 16.30 -23.58
CA LEU A 597 -30.94 16.21 -24.84
C LEU A 597 -32.26 15.51 -24.63
N PHE A 598 -32.25 14.45 -23.82
CA PHE A 598 -33.38 13.53 -23.70
C PHE A 598 -33.94 13.48 -22.27
N GLY A 599 -33.51 14.38 -21.39
CA GLY A 599 -33.95 14.40 -20.00
C GLY A 599 -33.78 13.06 -19.30
N LEU A 600 -32.80 12.22 -19.66
CA LEU A 600 -32.70 10.86 -19.14
C LEU A 600 -32.07 10.80 -17.74
N PRO A 601 -32.55 9.93 -16.85
CA PRO A 601 -31.97 9.83 -15.52
C PRO A 601 -30.68 9.02 -15.60
N ILE A 602 -29.68 9.40 -14.80
CA ILE A 602 -28.39 8.68 -14.75
C ILE A 602 -28.59 7.19 -14.48
N SER A 603 -29.57 6.82 -13.65
CA SER A 603 -29.89 5.42 -13.36
C SER A 603 -30.28 4.60 -14.59
N ARG A 604 -30.86 5.22 -15.63
CA ARG A 604 -31.17 4.54 -16.90
C ARG A 604 -30.01 4.59 -17.88
N ILE A 605 -29.32 5.73 -17.97
CA ILE A 605 -28.20 5.89 -18.90
C ILE A 605 -27.11 4.85 -18.64
N VAL A 606 -26.79 4.58 -17.36
CA VAL A 606 -25.75 3.59 -17.01
C VAL A 606 -26.16 2.14 -17.32
N GLU A 607 -27.45 1.87 -17.49
CA GLU A 607 -28.00 0.54 -17.81
C GLU A 607 -28.11 0.31 -19.33
N LEU A 608 -27.83 1.32 -20.16
CA LEU A 608 -27.83 1.16 -21.62
C LEU A 608 -26.73 0.17 -22.05
N THR A 609 -27.10 -0.71 -22.97
CA THR A 609 -26.22 -1.71 -23.59
C THR A 609 -25.81 -1.27 -25.00
N ALA A 610 -24.69 -1.80 -25.48
CA ALA A 610 -24.04 -1.37 -26.72
C ALA A 610 -24.86 -1.72 -27.97
N ASP A 611 -25.63 -2.81 -27.93
CA ASP A 611 -26.56 -3.26 -28.97
C ASP A 611 -27.73 -2.30 -29.20
N ARG A 612 -28.00 -1.39 -28.25
CA ARG A 612 -29.07 -0.39 -28.40
C ARG A 612 -28.68 0.76 -29.32
N PHE A 613 -27.41 0.85 -29.71
CA PHE A 613 -26.92 1.84 -30.67
C PHE A 613 -26.78 1.18 -32.05
N HIS A 614 -27.36 1.79 -33.07
CA HIS A 614 -27.28 1.32 -34.45
C HIS A 614 -27.33 2.48 -35.44
N ARG A 615 -26.86 2.25 -36.66
CA ARG A 615 -27.08 3.14 -37.80
C ARG A 615 -28.14 2.57 -38.73
N ALA A 616 -28.98 3.44 -39.26
CA ALA A 616 -29.95 3.14 -40.30
C ALA A 616 -30.06 4.36 -41.21
N ASP A 617 -30.04 4.15 -42.53
CA ASP A 617 -30.25 5.19 -43.55
C ASP A 617 -29.34 6.43 -43.41
N GLY A 618 -28.08 6.22 -42.99
CA GLY A 618 -27.08 7.29 -42.78
C GLY A 618 -27.17 7.97 -41.40
N ASP A 619 -28.31 7.84 -40.73
CA ASP A 619 -28.56 8.36 -39.39
C ASP A 619 -28.17 7.37 -38.29
N ALA A 620 -27.99 7.90 -37.08
CA ALA A 620 -27.60 7.13 -35.91
C ALA A 620 -28.70 7.19 -34.85
N PHE A 621 -29.09 6.02 -34.34
CA PHE A 621 -30.18 5.86 -33.41
C PHE A 621 -29.72 5.20 -32.12
N LEU A 622 -30.32 5.63 -31.01
CA LEU A 622 -30.19 4.98 -29.71
C LEU A 622 -31.57 4.55 -29.23
N THR A 623 -31.77 3.25 -29.03
CA THR A 623 -33.03 2.75 -28.48
C THR A 623 -33.10 3.06 -27.00
N ILE A 624 -34.03 3.94 -26.63
CA ILE A 624 -34.32 4.31 -25.24
C ILE A 624 -35.67 3.69 -24.88
N GLY A 625 -35.72 2.88 -23.81
CA GLY A 625 -36.95 2.19 -23.43
C GLY A 625 -37.35 1.15 -24.47
N LYS A 626 -38.26 1.49 -25.40
CA LYS A 626 -38.70 0.62 -26.51
C LYS A 626 -38.46 1.20 -27.90
N HIS A 627 -38.21 2.51 -28.02
CA HIS A 627 -38.20 3.20 -29.32
C HIS A 627 -36.80 3.73 -29.65
N PRO A 628 -36.37 3.66 -30.93
CA PRO A 628 -35.14 4.31 -31.39
C PRO A 628 -35.33 5.82 -31.39
N VAL A 629 -34.32 6.55 -30.90
CA VAL A 629 -34.29 8.01 -30.91
C VAL A 629 -33.11 8.48 -31.74
N LEU A 630 -33.36 9.43 -32.64
CA LEU A 630 -32.33 10.03 -33.49
C LEU A 630 -31.29 10.77 -32.65
N LEU A 631 -30.02 10.51 -32.90
CA LEU A 631 -28.90 11.15 -32.22
C LEU A 631 -28.32 12.30 -33.05
N PRO A 632 -27.96 13.43 -32.43
CA PRO A 632 -27.14 14.44 -33.10
C PRO A 632 -25.82 13.82 -33.62
N PRO A 633 -25.34 14.18 -34.82
CA PRO A 633 -24.16 13.55 -35.43
C PRO A 633 -22.92 13.55 -34.54
N LYS A 634 -22.69 14.62 -33.77
CA LYS A 634 -21.58 14.70 -32.81
C LYS A 634 -21.70 13.71 -31.65
N LEU A 635 -22.92 13.44 -31.16
CA LEU A 635 -23.13 12.45 -30.11
C LEU A 635 -22.99 11.03 -30.67
N ALA A 636 -23.47 10.79 -31.89
CA ALA A 636 -23.28 9.52 -32.59
C ALA A 636 -21.79 9.18 -32.75
N ALA A 637 -21.00 10.11 -33.29
CA ALA A 637 -19.55 9.94 -33.44
C ALA A 637 -18.86 9.68 -32.09
N LEU A 638 -19.28 10.34 -31.00
CA LEU A 638 -18.74 10.09 -29.66
C LEU A 638 -19.05 8.68 -29.15
N ILE A 639 -20.25 8.17 -29.41
CA ILE A 639 -20.64 6.81 -29.02
C ILE A 639 -19.87 5.79 -29.85
N GLU A 640 -19.73 6.01 -31.16
CA GLU A 640 -18.93 5.16 -32.05
C GLU A 640 -17.46 5.10 -31.62
N GLU A 641 -16.84 6.25 -31.36
CA GLU A 641 -15.46 6.31 -30.89
C GLU A 641 -15.27 5.59 -29.55
N HIS A 642 -16.28 5.69 -28.67
CA HIS A 642 -16.30 5.00 -27.38
C HIS A 642 -16.47 3.48 -27.52
N LEU A 643 -17.27 3.02 -28.49
CA LEU A 643 -17.46 1.60 -28.80
C LEU A 643 -16.26 1.00 -29.54
N ALA A 644 -15.60 1.76 -30.41
CA ALA A 644 -14.40 1.37 -31.14
C ALA A 644 -13.17 1.28 -30.23
N HIS A 645 -13.07 2.17 -29.24
CA HIS A 645 -11.95 2.22 -28.29
C HIS A 645 -12.44 2.07 -26.84
N PRO A 646 -13.03 0.92 -26.47
CA PRO A 646 -13.62 0.74 -25.15
C PRO A 646 -12.56 0.87 -24.06
N ARG A 647 -12.77 1.82 -23.14
CA ARG A 647 -11.94 1.94 -21.93
C ARG A 647 -12.38 0.90 -20.93
N TYR A 648 -11.76 -0.27 -21.00
CA TYR A 648 -12.00 -1.36 -20.06
C TYR A 648 -11.60 -0.92 -18.65
N ARG A 649 -12.60 -0.81 -17.76
CA ARG A 649 -12.38 -0.53 -16.33
C ARG A 649 -12.19 -1.81 -15.51
N SER A 650 -12.52 -2.95 -16.09
CA SER A 650 -12.38 -4.28 -15.50
C SER A 650 -11.41 -5.12 -16.32
N MET A 651 -10.66 -6.00 -15.67
CA MET A 651 -9.73 -6.90 -16.35
C MET A 651 -10.42 -8.13 -16.93
N VAL A 652 -11.47 -8.59 -16.26
CA VAL A 652 -12.31 -9.69 -16.73
C VAL A 652 -13.32 -9.12 -17.70
N ARG A 653 -13.16 -9.47 -18.97
CA ARG A 653 -14.11 -9.12 -20.02
C ARG A 653 -15.14 -10.25 -20.11
N PRO A 654 -16.44 -9.96 -20.01
CA PRO A 654 -17.45 -10.93 -20.38
C PRO A 654 -17.23 -11.34 -21.84
N PRO A 655 -17.43 -12.61 -22.21
CA PRO A 655 -17.36 -13.03 -23.61
C PRO A 655 -18.26 -12.16 -24.50
N ALA A 656 -17.94 -12.09 -25.79
CA ALA A 656 -18.82 -11.41 -26.74
C ALA A 656 -20.03 -12.32 -26.96
N GLY A 657 -21.25 -11.80 -26.78
CA GLY A 657 -22.47 -12.59 -26.88
C GLY A 657 -23.59 -12.06 -25.99
N ASP A 658 -24.60 -12.91 -25.77
CA ASP A 658 -25.75 -12.67 -24.90
C ASP A 658 -25.38 -12.97 -23.42
N PRO A 659 -25.63 -12.07 -22.44
CA PRO A 659 -26.27 -10.76 -22.56
C PRO A 659 -25.36 -9.67 -23.15
N PRO A 660 -25.95 -8.71 -23.88
CA PRO A 660 -25.20 -7.64 -24.51
C PRO A 660 -24.46 -6.79 -23.48
N ARG A 661 -23.29 -6.30 -23.90
CA ARG A 661 -22.40 -5.52 -23.03
C ARG A 661 -22.99 -4.15 -22.73
N TYR A 662 -22.78 -3.65 -21.52
CA TYR A 662 -23.12 -2.27 -21.18
C TYR A 662 -22.33 -1.28 -22.04
N LEU A 663 -23.02 -0.25 -22.54
CA LEU A 663 -22.42 0.90 -23.21
C LEU A 663 -21.44 1.62 -22.27
N LEU A 664 -21.77 1.67 -20.98
CA LEU A 664 -20.98 2.32 -19.93
C LEU A 664 -20.63 1.31 -18.83
N PRO A 665 -19.61 0.46 -19.03
CA PRO A 665 -19.27 -0.59 -18.08
C PRO A 665 -18.67 -0.04 -16.78
N ALA A 666 -18.87 -0.79 -15.69
CA ALA A 666 -18.20 -0.57 -14.40
C ALA A 666 -16.80 -1.20 -14.37
N SER A 667 -16.07 -0.92 -13.28
CA SER A 667 -14.85 -1.67 -12.94
C SER A 667 -15.14 -3.10 -12.48
N ARG A 668 -16.38 -3.38 -12.06
CA ARG A 668 -16.84 -4.74 -11.74
C ARG A 668 -17.19 -5.48 -13.04
N PRO A 669 -16.73 -6.73 -13.22
CA PRO A 669 -17.01 -7.51 -14.43
C PRO A 669 -18.52 -7.65 -14.66
N GLY A 670 -18.95 -7.47 -15.91
CA GLY A 670 -20.35 -7.69 -16.31
C GLY A 670 -21.39 -6.78 -15.64
N LYS A 671 -21.01 -5.64 -15.06
CA LYS A 671 -21.95 -4.71 -14.39
C LYS A 671 -21.99 -3.33 -15.01
N ALA A 672 -23.18 -2.74 -14.99
CA ALA A 672 -23.42 -1.33 -15.27
C ALA A 672 -22.68 -0.43 -14.27
N ARG A 673 -22.29 0.76 -14.73
CA ARG A 673 -21.69 1.77 -13.85
C ARG A 673 -22.66 2.20 -12.75
N GLY A 674 -22.16 2.38 -11.53
CA GLY A 674 -23.00 2.85 -10.42
C GLY A 674 -23.54 4.26 -10.65
N ALA A 675 -24.85 4.46 -10.50
CA ALA A 675 -25.50 5.75 -10.75
C ALA A 675 -24.97 6.88 -9.84
N ARG A 676 -24.80 6.60 -8.53
CA ARG A 676 -24.27 7.58 -7.56
C ARG A 676 -22.84 8.01 -7.87
N ALA A 677 -21.99 7.05 -8.23
CA ALA A 677 -20.60 7.32 -8.62
C ALA A 677 -20.54 8.15 -9.91
N THR A 678 -21.42 7.87 -10.85
CA THR A 678 -21.54 8.62 -12.11
C THR A 678 -22.03 10.06 -11.88
N GLN A 679 -23.02 10.26 -11.00
CA GLN A 679 -23.44 11.60 -10.58
C GLN A 679 -22.32 12.39 -9.90
N LYS A 680 -21.50 11.73 -9.06
CA LYS A 680 -20.32 12.36 -8.46
C LYS A 680 -19.30 12.77 -9.51
N LEU A 681 -19.02 11.89 -10.48
CA LEU A 681 -18.11 12.16 -11.60
C LEU A 681 -18.56 13.37 -12.43
N LEU A 682 -19.84 13.45 -12.80
CA LEU A 682 -20.38 14.59 -13.54
C LEU A 682 -20.27 15.91 -12.74
N ARG A 683 -20.58 15.86 -11.44
CA ARG A 683 -20.41 17.02 -10.56
C ARG A 683 -18.96 17.51 -10.47
N GLN A 684 -17.99 16.60 -10.42
CA GLN A 684 -16.56 16.96 -10.42
C GLN A 684 -16.13 17.71 -11.69
N HIS A 685 -16.83 17.52 -12.81
CA HIS A 685 -16.60 18.24 -14.06
C HIS A 685 -17.50 19.48 -14.24
N GLY A 686 -18.25 19.90 -13.21
CA GLY A 686 -19.14 21.06 -13.29
C GLY A 686 -20.40 20.81 -14.11
N LEU A 687 -20.85 19.56 -14.20
CA LEU A 687 -22.05 19.16 -14.95
C LEU A 687 -23.13 18.64 -13.98
N PRO A 688 -23.88 19.52 -13.29
CA PRO A 688 -24.99 19.10 -12.44
C PRO A 688 -26.04 18.37 -13.30
N THR A 689 -26.69 17.36 -12.73
CA THR A 689 -27.59 16.46 -13.48
C THR A 689 -29.07 16.65 -13.15
N LEU A 690 -29.41 17.03 -11.91
CA LEU A 690 -30.79 17.21 -11.50
C LEU A 690 -31.42 18.42 -12.20
N ALA A 691 -30.80 19.60 -12.07
CA ALA A 691 -31.27 20.82 -12.73
C ALA A 691 -31.29 20.67 -14.26
N ALA A 692 -30.23 20.09 -14.84
CA ALA A 692 -30.14 19.82 -16.27
C ALA A 692 -31.27 18.93 -16.79
N ARG A 693 -31.58 17.85 -16.05
CA ARG A 693 -32.71 16.96 -16.37
C ARG A 693 -34.03 17.72 -16.33
N ASN A 694 -34.24 18.52 -15.29
CA ASN A 694 -35.50 19.25 -15.12
C ASN A 694 -35.70 20.26 -16.26
N THR A 695 -34.65 21.01 -16.62
CA THR A 695 -34.66 21.91 -17.78
C THR A 695 -34.96 21.14 -19.07
N ALA A 696 -34.25 20.04 -19.34
CA ALA A 696 -34.49 19.22 -20.54
C ALA A 696 -35.92 18.67 -20.62
N MET A 697 -36.51 18.27 -19.48
CA MET A 697 -37.88 17.80 -19.44
C MET A 697 -38.90 18.92 -19.72
N ILE A 698 -38.66 20.13 -19.21
CA ILE A 698 -39.51 21.31 -19.45
C ILE A 698 -39.43 21.75 -20.91
N GLU A 699 -38.23 21.83 -21.48
CA GLU A 699 -38.04 22.13 -22.91
C GLU A 699 -38.75 21.08 -23.77
N ALA A 700 -38.55 19.79 -23.48
CA ALA A 700 -39.17 18.71 -24.25
C ALA A 700 -40.70 18.74 -24.23
N VAL A 701 -41.35 18.98 -23.07
CA VAL A 701 -42.83 19.07 -23.00
C VAL A 701 -43.39 20.34 -23.64
N GLY A 702 -42.55 21.35 -23.89
CA GLY A 702 -42.92 22.52 -24.69
C GLY A 702 -42.97 22.23 -26.20
N GLU A 703 -42.15 21.27 -26.67
CA GLU A 703 -42.03 20.95 -28.09
C GLU A 703 -42.79 19.68 -28.52
N LEU A 704 -43.01 18.74 -27.60
CA LEU A 704 -43.55 17.42 -27.91
C LEU A 704 -44.73 17.03 -27.00
N PRO A 705 -45.75 16.32 -27.54
CA PRO A 705 -46.83 15.80 -26.73
C PRO A 705 -46.34 14.83 -25.62
N PRO A 706 -46.99 14.80 -24.44
CA PRO A 706 -46.55 13.97 -23.32
C PRO A 706 -46.43 12.47 -23.63
N ILE A 707 -47.28 11.94 -24.51
CA ILE A 707 -47.24 10.54 -24.91
C ILE A 707 -45.98 10.22 -25.74
N VAL A 708 -45.58 11.12 -26.64
CA VAL A 708 -44.37 10.99 -27.44
C VAL A 708 -43.12 11.02 -26.55
N ILE A 709 -43.09 11.92 -25.55
CA ILE A 709 -42.01 11.97 -24.57
C ILE A 709 -41.95 10.70 -23.71
N ALA A 710 -43.12 10.16 -23.33
CA ALA A 710 -43.19 8.92 -22.59
C ALA A 710 -42.55 7.76 -23.36
N ASP A 711 -42.83 7.66 -24.66
CA ASP A 711 -42.32 6.61 -25.54
C ASP A 711 -40.83 6.81 -25.87
N LEU A 712 -40.43 8.01 -26.31
CA LEU A 712 -39.04 8.33 -26.68
C LEU A 712 -38.09 8.26 -25.48
N PHE A 713 -38.48 8.79 -24.31
CA PHE A 713 -37.60 8.82 -23.13
C PHE A 713 -37.83 7.62 -22.20
N GLY A 714 -38.78 6.74 -22.57
CA GLY A 714 -39.17 5.53 -21.85
C GLY A 714 -39.76 5.80 -20.46
N ILE A 715 -40.30 6.98 -20.18
CA ILE A 715 -40.91 7.32 -18.88
C ILE A 715 -42.39 6.91 -18.83
N HIS A 716 -42.97 6.78 -17.63
CA HIS A 716 -44.38 6.43 -17.51
C HIS A 716 -45.25 7.58 -18.08
N PRO A 717 -46.32 7.30 -18.86
CA PRO A 717 -47.17 8.34 -19.45
C PRO A 717 -47.70 9.34 -18.42
N GLY A 718 -48.12 8.86 -17.25
CA GLY A 718 -48.55 9.74 -16.14
C GLY A 718 -47.45 10.66 -15.60
N THR A 719 -46.17 10.26 -15.69
CA THR A 719 -45.03 11.14 -15.36
C THR A 719 -44.87 12.24 -16.40
N ALA A 720 -44.96 11.91 -17.69
CA ALA A 720 -44.91 12.92 -18.76
C ALA A 720 -46.07 13.92 -18.65
N HIS A 721 -47.29 13.44 -18.40
CA HIS A 721 -48.45 14.31 -18.15
C HIS A 721 -48.28 15.21 -16.93
N SER A 722 -47.63 14.73 -15.88
CA SER A 722 -47.33 15.55 -14.70
C SER A 722 -46.34 16.69 -15.02
N TRP A 723 -45.35 16.43 -15.89
CA TRP A 723 -44.44 17.46 -16.40
C TRP A 723 -45.15 18.48 -17.30
N ALA A 724 -46.06 18.04 -18.16
CA ALA A 724 -46.84 18.96 -19.00
C ALA A 724 -47.81 19.82 -18.18
N LYS A 725 -48.51 19.24 -17.20
CA LYS A 725 -49.33 20.00 -16.24
C LYS A 725 -48.50 21.03 -15.48
N PHE A 726 -47.27 20.67 -15.09
CA PHE A 726 -46.37 21.61 -14.42
C PHE A 726 -46.01 22.80 -15.32
N ALA A 727 -45.62 22.52 -16.58
CA ALA A 727 -45.29 23.56 -17.54
C ALA A 727 -46.49 24.49 -17.76
N GLN A 728 -47.68 23.93 -17.99
CA GLN A 728 -48.91 24.69 -18.17
C GLN A 728 -49.26 25.53 -16.94
N ALA A 729 -49.24 24.95 -15.73
CA ALA A 729 -49.53 25.65 -14.48
C ALA A 729 -48.60 26.85 -14.28
N SER A 730 -47.30 26.66 -14.53
CA SER A 730 -46.30 27.74 -14.48
C SER A 730 -46.56 28.86 -15.48
N TRP A 731 -47.09 28.54 -16.66
CA TRP A 731 -47.48 29.55 -17.66
C TRP A 731 -48.74 30.29 -17.25
N THR A 732 -49.75 29.61 -16.71
CA THR A 732 -50.96 30.29 -16.17
C THR A 732 -50.62 31.19 -14.98
N ASP A 733 -49.73 30.77 -14.07
CA ASP A 733 -49.32 31.59 -12.94
C ASP A 733 -48.51 32.81 -13.41
N TYR A 734 -47.66 32.64 -14.44
CA TYR A 734 -46.94 33.75 -15.08
C TYR A 734 -47.88 34.72 -15.78
N LEU A 735 -48.80 34.22 -16.61
CA LEU A 735 -49.80 35.06 -17.32
C LEU A 735 -50.75 35.76 -16.36
N ALA A 736 -51.13 35.12 -15.24
CA ALA A 736 -51.93 35.74 -14.20
C ALA A 736 -51.15 36.84 -13.44
N ALA A 737 -49.85 36.64 -13.20
CA ALA A 737 -48.99 37.66 -12.61
C ALA A 737 -48.76 38.83 -13.58
N ASP A 738 -48.57 38.55 -14.87
CA ASP A 738 -48.36 39.53 -15.93
C ASP A 738 -49.63 40.38 -16.17
N ALA A 739 -50.80 39.73 -16.23
CA ALA A 739 -52.10 40.40 -16.32
C ALA A 739 -52.44 41.22 -15.07
N ALA A 740 -51.91 40.87 -13.89
CA ALA A 740 -52.03 41.68 -12.68
C ALA A 740 -51.09 42.90 -12.67
N THR A 741 -50.08 42.93 -13.54
CA THR A 741 -49.16 44.07 -13.76
C THR A 741 -49.57 44.99 -14.90
N GLU A 742 -50.60 44.68 -15.69
CA GLU A 742 -51.17 45.65 -16.64
C GLU A 742 -52.00 46.72 -15.88
N PRO A 743 -51.60 48.01 -15.92
CA PRO A 743 -52.35 49.07 -15.27
C PRO A 743 -53.66 49.30 -16.03
N ASN A 744 -54.76 49.20 -15.27
CA ASN A 744 -56.12 49.57 -15.62
C ASN A 744 -56.16 50.98 -16.23
N THR A 745 -56.08 51.10 -17.55
CA THR A 745 -56.38 52.33 -18.28
C THR A 745 -57.89 52.45 -18.43
N THR A 746 -58.54 52.85 -17.33
CA THR A 746 -59.87 53.42 -17.40
C THR A 746 -59.82 54.71 -18.22
N SER A 747 -60.28 54.63 -19.46
CA SER A 747 -60.76 55.78 -20.23
C SER A 747 -61.90 56.44 -19.45
N LYS A 748 -61.65 57.66 -18.95
CA LYS A 748 -62.69 58.67 -18.72
C LYS A 748 -62.68 59.61 -19.92
N ARG A 749 -63.89 60.03 -20.32
CA ARG A 749 -64.23 61.01 -21.35
C ARG A 749 -63.36 62.26 -21.33
#